data_AF-A0A969DQN4-F1
#
_entry.id   AF-A0A969DQN4-F1
#
_cell.length_a   1.000
_cell.length_b   1.000
_cell.length_c   1.000
_cell.angle_alpha   90.00
_cell.angle_beta   90.00
_cell.angle_gamma   90.00
#
_symmetry.space_group_name_H-M   'P 1'
#
loop_
_entity.id
_entity.type
_entity.pdbx_description
1 polymer ?
#
loop_
_entity_poly.entity_id
_entity_poly.type
_entity_poly.pdbx_seq_one_letter_code
_entity_poly.pdbx_strand_id
1 'polypeptide(L)'
;MQKHPPISFHQTLTDTLQINWKQEYNGEFICPKCNKARIKHFLSHKKSDCKLRLRCHLCDQTTSLSCLISKYPSISFHPTLKERLQVNWKKEYNGEFICPKCNQGTLDKFIRDKDKLCKLTLRCNKCHQTTNLTCNKNPFRPPISFHPTLKEVLQVDWNQEYKNEFICPACNKGHLTKFQYASGAACKLKLSCNVCDKITYLTCQNKKHPAVSNHQTLKGKLQVDWKEEYNDEFVCFKCNNGRIGRFSYQEGLHNIKCCCTSCGQYTTLSCQISPHIHSYRRDLCCPNPLCTNIGPNGQKGWIYETFNKNRSEKTASNCKCYFCKINFNPTSICNSSWNGNQNTDKLLPFCFSENIWDFRHFVEKPQVKTLNFSSIKLQWYREQVKQYLHFLLKSGNYTSVTVPVNSLVALRQFGQLLYQYQIQDPSGINRQLVLVFLDREKANSNRTIREKLHILKNFFEWLGFDAATFVFVRDIPKVSYDNPDWLDEVTRNAIKQHLFRIPLPIANQYLIQEYTAARPGDICQMNFNCLIEMNGKWYVNFYQHKTKRWHKILATREIRKVIEQQQQWIQHTAGSSYPYLFCHFRSIRQESYPDFDNIKPLPKPPRIKSGENAMVRIIRMLIERENIRDANGQKPYFTGKITRHSRLQFIRTKYGMEAAQLYADHKSSTTTFQHYAPPTREQIASVDLPFQELLMNPSNKFLPWQSLPESLLSNPTAHELDLEISPRNVVYGHCALDPKIPCPVNLFPKCYGCSSFRPSSSKLPLYERQYQGEKQRLVSAEESGAELAKEEAKATIEAMDKWLPELRSIANG
;
A
#
# COMPACT_ATOMS: atom_id res chain seq x y z
N MET A 1 -5.51 0.83 39.84
CA MET A 1 -5.21 2.19 39.34
C MET A 1 -4.14 2.13 38.26
N GLN A 2 -4.50 2.24 36.97
CA GLN A 2 -3.53 2.31 35.88
C GLN A 2 -2.72 3.61 35.99
N LYS A 3 -1.41 3.50 36.22
CA LYS A 3 -0.49 4.64 36.27
C LYS A 3 -0.24 5.09 34.82
N HIS A 4 -0.76 6.26 34.44
CA HIS A 4 -0.39 6.89 33.17
C HIS A 4 1.13 7.07 33.09
N PRO A 5 1.75 6.86 31.91
CA PRO A 5 3.16 7.16 31.73
C PRO A 5 3.42 8.66 31.97
N PRO A 6 4.56 9.03 32.58
CA PRO A 6 4.89 10.43 32.89
C PRO A 6 5.37 11.12 31.60
N ILE A 7 4.42 11.41 30.72
CA ILE A 7 4.64 12.10 29.44
C ILE A 7 4.19 13.54 29.61
N SER A 8 5.01 14.50 29.18
CA SER A 8 4.61 15.91 29.04
C SER A 8 4.68 16.34 27.58
N PHE A 9 3.90 17.37 27.26
CA PHE A 9 3.87 17.99 25.94
C PHE A 9 4.34 19.43 26.08
N HIS A 10 5.24 19.86 25.21
CA HIS A 10 5.81 21.20 25.18
C HIS A 10 5.62 21.79 23.79
N GLN A 11 4.92 22.92 23.69
CA GLN A 11 4.83 23.65 22.43
C GLN A 11 6.16 24.32 22.10
N THR A 12 6.66 24.08 20.90
CA THR A 12 7.79 24.79 20.30
C THR A 12 7.28 25.67 19.15
N LEU A 13 8.16 26.48 18.54
CA LEU A 13 7.79 27.41 17.47
C LEU A 13 7.26 26.72 16.20
N THR A 14 7.54 25.42 16.02
CA THR A 14 7.22 24.69 14.79
C THR A 14 6.49 23.36 15.02
N ASP A 15 6.49 22.82 16.24
CA ASP A 15 5.78 21.56 16.58
C ASP A 15 5.52 21.39 18.09
N THR A 16 4.81 20.33 18.49
CA THR A 16 4.63 19.91 19.89
C THR A 16 5.63 18.81 20.23
N LEU A 17 6.63 19.13 21.06
CA LEU A 17 7.60 18.17 21.58
C LEU A 17 6.96 17.32 22.70
N GLN A 18 6.85 16.02 22.47
CA GLN A 18 6.43 15.04 23.47
C GLN A 18 7.66 14.44 24.16
N ILE A 19 7.74 14.53 25.49
CA ILE A 19 8.85 14.00 26.29
C ILE A 19 8.34 12.89 27.21
N ASN A 20 8.90 11.68 27.10
CA ASN A 20 8.66 10.60 28.05
C ASN A 20 9.75 10.59 29.13
N TRP A 21 9.51 11.27 30.24
CA TRP A 21 10.49 11.47 31.31
C TRP A 21 11.04 10.18 31.92
N LYS A 22 10.25 9.10 31.93
CA LYS A 22 10.71 7.80 32.43
C LYS A 22 11.62 7.07 31.45
N GLN A 23 11.49 7.31 30.16
CA GLN A 23 12.35 6.68 29.14
C GLN A 23 13.58 7.53 28.85
N GLU A 24 13.40 8.84 28.73
CA GLU A 24 14.43 9.75 28.20
C GLU A 24 15.36 10.30 29.29
N TYR A 25 14.90 10.40 30.56
CA TYR A 25 15.66 11.07 31.64
C TYR A 25 15.80 10.23 32.92
N ASN A 26 15.73 8.90 32.80
CA ASN A 26 15.76 8.01 33.96
C ASN A 26 17.12 8.05 34.68
N GLY A 27 17.15 8.57 35.90
CA GLY A 27 18.37 8.62 36.71
C GLY A 27 19.34 9.73 36.31
N GLU A 28 18.92 10.69 35.49
CA GLU A 28 19.74 11.85 35.11
C GLU A 28 19.74 12.94 36.19
N PHE A 29 18.63 13.11 36.92
CA PHE A 29 18.53 14.15 37.94
C PHE A 29 18.95 13.64 39.32
N ILE A 30 19.80 14.40 40.01
CA ILE A 30 20.13 14.18 41.42
C ILE A 30 19.05 14.86 42.27
N CYS A 31 18.61 14.19 43.34
CA CYS A 31 17.60 14.73 44.25
C CYS A 31 18.13 16.00 44.94
N PRO A 32 17.49 17.17 44.75
CA PRO A 32 17.97 18.42 45.31
C PRO A 32 17.79 18.52 46.83
N LYS A 33 17.07 17.56 47.45
CA LYS A 33 16.84 17.53 48.90
C LYS A 33 17.86 16.71 49.65
N CYS A 34 18.24 15.53 49.14
CA CYS A 34 19.22 14.68 49.82
C CYS A 34 20.60 14.67 49.15
N ASN A 35 20.71 15.19 47.93
CA ASN A 35 21.91 15.21 47.07
C ASN A 35 22.61 13.86 46.84
N LYS A 36 21.99 12.74 47.27
CA LYS A 36 22.57 11.39 47.24
C LYS A 36 21.88 10.45 46.24
N ALA A 37 20.60 10.66 45.98
CA ALA A 37 19.81 9.75 45.14
C ALA A 37 19.60 10.32 43.73
N ARG A 38 19.79 9.49 42.70
CA ARG A 38 19.29 9.76 41.35
C ARG A 38 17.78 9.50 41.28
N ILE A 39 17.03 10.42 40.67
CA ILE A 39 15.57 10.39 40.60
C ILE A 39 15.14 9.42 39.50
N LYS A 40 14.34 8.41 39.87
CA LYS A 40 13.81 7.38 38.95
C LYS A 40 12.28 7.34 38.90
N HIS A 41 11.60 8.10 39.78
CA HIS A 41 10.14 8.11 39.89
C HIS A 41 9.56 9.46 39.46
N PHE A 42 8.91 9.45 38.30
CA PHE A 42 8.23 10.59 37.70
C PHE A 42 6.72 10.36 37.78
N LEU A 43 5.98 11.36 38.28
CA LEU A 43 4.53 11.34 38.43
C LEU A 43 3.92 12.51 37.63
N SER A 44 2.96 12.23 36.76
CA SER A 44 2.25 13.26 36.00
C SER A 44 1.18 13.95 36.84
N HIS A 45 0.98 15.26 36.63
CA HIS A 45 -0.01 16.04 37.35
C HIS A 45 -1.35 16.09 36.59
N LYS A 46 -2.44 15.56 37.17
CA LYS A 46 -3.76 15.39 36.52
C LYS A 46 -4.43 16.66 35.96
N LYS A 47 -3.98 17.86 36.33
CA LYS A 47 -4.61 19.15 35.94
C LYS A 47 -3.73 20.08 35.10
N SER A 48 -2.54 19.65 34.67
CA SER A 48 -1.64 20.52 33.90
C SER A 48 -0.62 19.74 33.09
N ASP A 49 -0.62 19.96 31.77
CA ASP A 49 0.18 19.20 30.79
C ASP A 49 1.70 19.42 30.89
N CYS A 50 2.15 20.40 31.68
CA CYS A 50 3.57 20.73 31.86
C CYS A 50 4.06 20.76 33.32
N LYS A 51 3.33 20.15 34.27
CA LYS A 51 3.84 19.97 35.65
C LYS A 51 4.13 18.50 35.95
N LEU A 52 5.35 18.23 36.39
CA LEU A 52 5.83 16.91 36.75
C LEU A 52 6.21 16.89 38.23
N ARG A 53 5.84 15.83 38.95
CA ARG A 53 6.31 15.59 40.32
C ARG A 53 7.38 14.50 40.31
N LEU A 54 8.52 14.82 40.89
CA LEU A 54 9.66 13.92 41.06
C LEU A 54 9.67 13.42 42.50
N ARG A 55 9.63 12.10 42.72
CA ARG A 55 9.74 11.53 44.07
C ARG A 55 11.12 10.89 44.24
N CYS A 56 11.84 11.28 45.28
CA CYS A 56 13.10 10.64 45.64
C CYS A 56 12.82 9.30 46.31
N HIS A 57 13.52 8.23 45.92
CA HIS A 57 13.34 6.92 46.59
C HIS A 57 14.08 6.80 47.93
N LEU A 58 15.09 7.65 48.19
CA LEU A 58 15.86 7.59 49.45
C LEU A 58 15.28 8.47 50.56
N CYS A 59 14.87 9.71 50.26
CA CYS A 59 14.33 10.63 51.27
C CYS A 59 12.82 10.84 51.19
N ASP A 60 12.15 10.18 50.24
CA ASP A 60 10.71 10.23 49.99
C ASP A 60 10.11 11.63 49.68
N GLN A 61 10.94 12.66 49.64
CA GLN A 61 10.54 14.03 49.32
C GLN A 61 10.16 14.18 47.84
N THR A 62 9.13 14.98 47.60
CA THR A 62 8.62 15.26 46.26
C THR A 62 9.04 16.66 45.81
N THR A 63 9.72 16.76 44.67
CA THR A 63 10.08 18.04 44.03
C THR A 63 9.21 18.23 42.79
N SER A 64 8.63 19.42 42.59
CA SER A 64 7.85 19.72 41.40
C SER A 64 8.72 20.39 40.34
N LEU A 65 8.77 19.83 39.13
CA LEU A 65 9.27 20.51 37.94
C LEU A 65 8.09 21.15 37.22
N SER A 66 8.16 22.45 37.01
CA SER A 66 7.27 23.17 36.11
C SER A 66 8.11 23.89 35.07
N CYS A 67 7.75 23.80 33.80
CA CYS A 67 8.42 24.60 32.77
C CYS A 67 8.32 26.10 33.09
N LEU A 68 9.44 26.81 33.01
CA LEU A 68 9.51 28.28 33.09
C LEU A 68 9.09 28.96 31.79
N ILE A 69 8.20 28.35 31.00
CA ILE A 69 7.57 29.03 29.88
C ILE A 69 6.56 30.00 30.49
N SER A 70 6.92 31.29 30.49
CA SER A 70 6.05 32.40 30.90
C SER A 70 4.67 32.18 30.31
N LYS A 71 3.67 32.02 31.18
CA LYS A 71 2.33 31.55 30.83
C LYS A 71 1.58 32.48 29.86
N TYR A 72 2.13 33.67 29.57
CA TYR A 72 1.62 34.63 28.59
C TYR A 72 2.82 35.40 28.01
N PRO A 73 3.15 35.28 26.72
CA PRO A 73 4.08 36.23 26.11
C PRO A 73 3.45 37.64 26.14
N SER A 74 4.28 38.68 26.22
CA SER A 74 3.89 40.10 26.21
C SER A 74 3.39 40.53 24.83
N ILE A 75 2.54 39.72 24.21
CA ILE A 75 2.04 39.88 22.85
C ILE A 75 0.57 40.31 22.93
N SER A 76 0.26 41.45 22.32
CA SER A 76 -1.13 41.87 22.07
C SER A 76 -1.46 41.73 20.59
N PHE A 77 -2.76 41.63 20.30
CA PHE A 77 -3.30 41.62 18.96
C PHE A 77 -4.22 42.82 18.81
N HIS A 78 -4.00 43.63 17.77
CA HIS A 78 -4.77 44.81 17.45
C HIS A 78 -5.47 44.60 16.10
N PRO A 79 -6.81 44.70 16.04
CA PRO A 79 -7.49 44.69 14.75
C PRO A 79 -7.17 45.98 13.99
N THR A 80 -6.83 45.86 12.71
CA THR A 80 -6.69 46.96 11.76
C THR A 80 -7.70 46.80 10.62
N LEU A 81 -7.87 47.82 9.79
CA LEU A 81 -8.88 47.83 8.71
C LEU A 81 -8.67 46.76 7.63
N LYS A 82 -7.50 46.13 7.54
CA LYS A 82 -7.25 45.07 6.55
C LYS A 82 -6.80 43.74 7.16
N GLU A 83 -6.13 43.69 8.32
CA GLU A 83 -5.80 42.43 9.06
C GLU A 83 -5.57 42.65 10.58
N ARG A 84 -5.16 41.62 11.34
CA ARG A 84 -4.76 41.72 12.76
C ARG A 84 -3.25 41.96 12.90
N LEU A 85 -2.86 43.08 13.52
CA LEU A 85 -1.47 43.38 13.88
C LEU A 85 -1.11 42.69 15.21
N GLN A 86 -0.02 41.92 15.22
CA GLN A 86 0.55 41.30 16.42
C GLN A 86 1.76 42.13 16.89
N VAL A 87 1.75 42.57 18.15
CA VAL A 87 2.82 43.42 18.73
C VAL A 87 3.44 42.70 19.91
N ASN A 88 4.76 42.54 19.93
CA ASN A 88 5.51 41.94 21.04
C ASN A 88 6.16 43.04 21.90
N TRP A 89 5.42 43.54 22.89
CA TRP A 89 5.81 44.69 23.72
C TRP A 89 7.15 44.52 24.43
N LYS A 90 7.52 43.30 24.83
CA LYS A 90 8.80 43.04 25.49
C LYS A 90 9.98 43.04 24.50
N LYS A 91 9.76 42.74 23.22
CA LYS A 91 10.80 42.77 22.20
C LYS A 91 10.90 44.14 21.52
N GLU A 92 9.75 44.77 21.28
CA GLU A 92 9.63 45.93 20.41
C GLU A 92 9.63 47.27 21.15
N TYR A 93 9.26 47.31 22.45
CA TYR A 93 9.06 48.56 23.19
C TYR A 93 9.63 48.51 24.63
N ASN A 94 10.62 47.65 24.89
CA ASN A 94 11.15 47.46 26.25
C ASN A 94 11.98 48.66 26.71
N GLY A 95 11.51 49.35 27.76
CA GLY A 95 12.20 50.49 28.34
C GLY A 95 11.98 51.82 27.63
N GLU A 96 11.20 51.84 26.53
CA GLU A 96 10.94 53.07 25.76
C GLU A 96 10.01 54.06 26.47
N PHE A 97 9.15 53.59 27.38
CA PHE A 97 8.22 54.45 28.10
C PHE A 97 8.77 54.87 29.46
N ILE A 98 8.91 56.19 29.65
CA ILE A 98 9.25 56.78 30.95
C ILE A 98 8.02 56.69 31.87
N CYS A 99 8.24 56.32 33.14
CA CYS A 99 7.19 56.18 34.13
C CYS A 99 6.57 57.55 34.44
N PRO A 100 5.28 57.77 34.14
CA PRO A 100 4.63 59.07 34.36
C PRO A 100 4.41 59.41 35.83
N LYS A 101 4.68 58.47 36.75
CA LYS A 101 4.50 58.66 38.19
C LYS A 101 5.76 59.15 38.90
N CYS A 102 6.94 58.79 38.42
CA CYS A 102 8.20 59.22 39.05
C CYS A 102 9.15 59.95 38.12
N ASN A 103 8.88 59.98 36.80
CA ASN A 103 9.74 60.55 35.75
C ASN A 103 11.21 60.09 35.72
N GLN A 104 11.61 59.14 36.56
CA GLN A 104 13.00 58.70 36.69
C GLN A 104 13.23 57.22 36.35
N GLY A 105 12.17 56.42 36.23
CA GLY A 105 12.24 55.00 35.89
C GLY A 105 11.53 54.69 34.58
N THR A 106 11.81 53.53 33.98
CA THR A 106 11.18 53.08 32.73
C THR A 106 10.17 51.97 33.00
N LEU A 107 9.20 51.81 32.10
CA LEU A 107 8.16 50.79 32.17
C LEU A 107 8.62 49.53 31.41
N ASP A 108 9.21 48.56 32.11
CA ASP A 108 9.84 47.37 31.50
C ASP A 108 9.15 46.03 31.83
N LYS A 109 8.23 46.02 32.80
CA LYS A 109 7.45 44.84 33.19
C LYS A 109 6.03 44.88 32.65
N PHE A 110 5.76 44.01 31.68
CA PHE A 110 4.48 43.87 30.98
C PHE A 110 3.62 42.74 31.58
N ILE A 111 2.43 43.06 32.08
CA ILE A 111 1.46 42.11 32.66
C ILE A 111 0.17 42.18 31.83
N ARG A 112 -0.24 41.05 31.24
CA ARG A 112 -1.49 40.94 30.47
C ARG A 112 -2.62 40.42 31.35
N ASP A 113 -3.75 41.12 31.34
CA ASP A 113 -4.99 40.70 31.98
C ASP A 113 -5.70 39.66 31.09
N LYS A 114 -6.07 38.50 31.63
CA LYS A 114 -6.64 37.38 30.85
C LYS A 114 -8.08 37.65 30.42
N ASP A 115 -8.80 38.47 31.17
CA ASP A 115 -10.25 38.65 31.00
C ASP A 115 -10.59 39.90 30.17
N LYS A 116 -9.58 40.68 29.77
CA LYS A 116 -9.77 41.94 29.03
C LYS A 116 -8.89 41.98 27.78
N LEU A 117 -9.50 41.66 26.63
CA LEU A 117 -8.93 41.91 25.31
C LEU A 117 -8.59 43.41 25.21
N CYS A 118 -7.29 43.73 25.10
CA CYS A 118 -6.69 45.07 24.94
C CYS A 118 -6.39 45.90 26.21
N LYS A 119 -6.24 45.28 27.40
CA LYS A 119 -5.63 45.95 28.57
C LYS A 119 -4.23 45.40 28.86
N LEU A 120 -3.23 46.29 28.84
CA LEU A 120 -1.84 46.00 29.17
C LEU A 120 -1.45 46.78 30.42
N THR A 121 -1.03 46.09 31.47
CA THR A 121 -0.54 46.72 32.69
C THR A 121 0.98 46.76 32.64
N LEU A 122 1.56 47.95 32.77
CA LEU A 122 2.99 48.20 32.82
C LEU A 122 3.40 48.51 34.26
N ARG A 123 4.55 48.01 34.72
CA ARG A 123 5.10 48.33 36.05
C ARG A 123 6.44 49.02 35.90
N CYS A 124 6.63 50.14 36.61
CA CYS A 124 7.90 50.83 36.65
C CYS A 124 8.96 50.03 37.40
N ASN A 125 10.17 49.99 36.86
CA ASN A 125 11.30 49.32 37.52
C ASN A 125 11.81 50.04 38.77
N LYS A 126 11.72 51.38 38.83
CA LYS A 126 12.18 52.15 40.00
C LYS A 126 11.13 52.29 41.09
N CYS A 127 9.99 52.94 40.80
CA CYS A 127 9.00 53.23 41.84
C CYS A 127 7.95 52.13 42.02
N HIS A 128 8.02 51.06 41.21
CA HIS A 128 7.12 49.91 41.25
C HIS A 128 5.62 50.19 41.06
N GLN A 129 5.25 51.44 40.79
CA GLN A 129 3.89 51.84 40.45
C GLN A 129 3.49 51.27 39.09
N THR A 130 2.22 50.89 38.98
CA THR A 130 1.66 50.32 37.76
C THR A 130 0.90 51.37 36.97
N THR A 131 1.14 51.42 35.67
CA THR A 131 0.41 52.25 34.70
C THR A 131 -0.30 51.33 33.74
N ASN A 132 -1.59 51.56 33.49
CA ASN A 132 -2.35 50.74 32.57
C ASN A 132 -2.39 51.41 31.20
N LEU A 133 -1.86 50.75 30.17
CA LEU A 133 -2.16 51.05 28.78
C LEU A 133 -3.44 50.31 28.41
N THR A 134 -4.54 51.03 28.43
CA THR A 134 -5.79 50.60 27.81
C THR A 134 -5.85 51.22 26.43
N CYS A 135 -6.04 50.40 25.39
CA CYS A 135 -6.55 50.94 24.13
C CYS A 135 -7.82 51.70 24.47
N ASN A 136 -7.90 52.98 24.08
CA ASN A 136 -8.94 53.90 24.51
C ASN A 136 -10.28 53.47 23.90
N LYS A 137 -10.89 52.47 24.52
CA LYS A 137 -12.31 52.17 24.42
C LYS A 137 -12.96 53.01 25.50
N ASN A 138 -13.20 54.28 25.21
CA ASN A 138 -14.59 54.68 25.31
C ASN A 138 -15.16 54.57 23.90
N PRO A 139 -15.68 53.39 23.53
CA PRO A 139 -16.41 53.29 22.30
C PRO A 139 -17.67 54.11 22.55
N PHE A 140 -17.84 55.21 21.81
CA PHE A 140 -19.18 55.44 21.30
C PHE A 140 -19.47 54.18 20.49
N ARG A 141 -20.02 53.15 21.14
CA ARG A 141 -20.73 52.13 20.40
C ARG A 141 -21.91 52.93 19.92
N PRO A 142 -22.01 53.29 18.63
CA PRO A 142 -23.34 53.59 18.11
C PRO A 142 -24.23 52.43 18.59
N PRO A 143 -25.46 52.69 19.05
CA PRO A 143 -26.34 51.66 19.56
C PRO A 143 -26.73 50.79 18.38
N ILE A 144 -25.80 49.94 17.97
CA ILE A 144 -25.89 49.12 16.80
C ILE A 144 -26.13 47.72 17.30
N SER A 145 -27.30 47.19 16.99
CA SER A 145 -27.60 45.79 17.23
C SER A 145 -27.29 44.97 15.99
N PHE A 146 -26.85 43.73 16.22
CA PHE A 146 -26.63 42.76 15.18
C PHE A 146 -27.67 41.65 15.35
N HIS A 147 -28.54 41.50 14.36
CA HIS A 147 -29.61 40.52 14.35
C HIS A 147 -29.29 39.46 13.28
N PRO A 148 -29.08 38.19 13.67
CA PRO A 148 -28.90 37.13 12.69
C PRO A 148 -30.20 36.94 11.90
N THR A 149 -30.14 37.12 10.58
CA THR A 149 -31.22 36.76 9.66
C THR A 149 -30.84 35.52 8.86
N LEU A 150 -31.79 34.95 8.10
CA LEU A 150 -31.59 33.69 7.37
C LEU A 150 -30.55 33.75 6.25
N LYS A 151 -30.14 34.95 5.81
CA LYS A 151 -29.15 35.10 4.73
C LYS A 151 -27.89 35.85 5.17
N GLU A 152 -27.99 36.85 6.06
CA GLU A 152 -26.82 37.57 6.63
C GLU A 152 -27.12 38.15 8.03
N VAL A 153 -26.13 38.75 8.69
CA VAL A 153 -26.32 39.45 9.97
C VAL A 153 -26.75 40.90 9.67
N LEU A 154 -27.99 41.26 10.01
CA LEU A 154 -28.50 42.62 9.87
C LEU A 154 -27.93 43.50 10.98
N GLN A 155 -27.30 44.62 10.60
CA GLN A 155 -26.78 45.63 11.50
C GLN A 155 -27.77 46.80 11.56
N VAL A 156 -28.26 47.16 12.74
CA VAL A 156 -29.28 48.21 12.95
C VAL A 156 -28.73 49.29 13.89
N ASP A 157 -28.57 50.53 13.44
CA ASP A 157 -28.17 51.67 14.28
C ASP A 157 -29.36 52.41 14.87
N TRP A 158 -29.70 52.08 16.12
CA TRP A 158 -30.87 52.62 16.82
C TRP A 158 -30.83 54.15 17.03
N ASN A 159 -29.65 54.79 17.00
CA ASN A 159 -29.53 56.24 17.14
C ASN A 159 -29.76 56.97 15.80
N GLN A 160 -29.49 56.31 14.67
CA GLN A 160 -29.74 56.89 13.35
C GLN A 160 -31.12 56.51 12.82
N GLU A 161 -31.51 55.24 12.97
CA GLU A 161 -32.67 54.67 12.30
C GLU A 161 -33.98 54.86 13.09
N TYR A 162 -33.93 54.93 14.43
CA TYR A 162 -35.13 54.88 15.30
C TYR A 162 -35.19 55.99 16.37
N LYS A 163 -34.41 57.07 16.22
CA LYS A 163 -34.37 58.17 17.18
C LYS A 163 -35.70 58.92 17.20
N ASN A 164 -36.28 59.08 18.39
CA ASN A 164 -37.59 59.71 18.65
C ASN A 164 -38.81 58.92 18.15
N GLU A 165 -38.65 57.70 17.64
CA GLU A 165 -39.78 56.95 17.10
C GLU A 165 -40.68 56.36 18.20
N PHE A 166 -40.07 55.90 19.29
CA PHE A 166 -40.80 55.22 20.37
C PHE A 166 -41.18 56.18 21.51
N ILE A 167 -42.49 56.33 21.73
CA ILE A 167 -43.04 57.07 22.88
C ILE A 167 -42.85 56.24 24.16
N CYS A 168 -42.47 56.90 25.25
CA CYS A 168 -42.24 56.25 26.54
C CYS A 168 -43.58 55.79 27.14
N PRO A 169 -43.81 54.47 27.30
CA PRO A 169 -45.09 53.95 27.79
C PRO A 169 -45.33 54.29 29.27
N ALA A 170 -44.31 54.73 30.00
CA ALA A 170 -44.42 55.03 31.43
C ALA A 170 -44.88 56.47 31.73
N CYS A 171 -44.80 57.38 30.76
CA CYS A 171 -45.27 58.77 30.93
C CYS A 171 -46.09 59.31 29.77
N ASN A 172 -46.13 58.62 28.62
CA ASN A 172 -46.80 59.00 27.38
C ASN A 172 -46.51 60.41 26.85
N LYS A 173 -45.49 61.09 27.39
CA LYS A 173 -45.11 62.47 27.04
C LYS A 173 -43.68 62.60 26.52
N GLY A 174 -42.79 61.67 26.90
CA GLY A 174 -41.40 61.63 26.45
C GLY A 174 -41.15 60.53 25.44
N HIS A 175 -40.01 60.59 24.75
CA HIS A 175 -39.55 59.57 23.80
C HIS A 175 -38.37 58.77 24.37
N LEU A 176 -38.23 57.51 23.95
CA LEU A 176 -37.11 56.64 24.32
C LEU A 176 -35.91 56.95 23.42
N THR A 177 -35.09 57.92 23.82
CA THR A 177 -34.02 58.47 22.95
C THR A 177 -32.61 58.13 23.42
N LYS A 178 -32.46 57.59 24.62
CA LYS A 178 -31.16 57.22 25.21
C LYS A 178 -31.00 55.70 25.19
N PHE A 179 -30.12 55.19 24.32
CA PHE A 179 -29.88 53.76 24.06
C PHE A 179 -28.54 53.31 24.66
N GLN A 180 -28.53 52.24 25.45
CA GLN A 180 -27.30 51.67 26.05
C GLN A 180 -27.30 50.15 26.02
N TYR A 181 -26.15 49.54 25.72
CA TYR A 181 -25.99 48.08 25.81
C TYR A 181 -25.58 47.66 27.22
N ALA A 182 -26.28 46.68 27.80
CA ALA A 182 -25.88 46.09 29.08
C ALA A 182 -24.71 45.10 28.88
N SER A 183 -23.60 45.28 29.60
CA SER A 183 -22.44 44.40 29.50
C SER A 183 -22.75 43.00 30.08
N GLY A 184 -22.65 41.95 29.26
CA GLY A 184 -22.69 40.55 29.73
C GLY A 184 -23.72 39.62 29.08
N ALA A 185 -24.56 40.10 28.15
CA ALA A 185 -25.46 39.22 27.38
C ALA A 185 -25.63 39.72 25.94
N ALA A 186 -25.57 38.82 24.96
CA ALA A 186 -25.94 39.15 23.58
C ALA A 186 -27.45 39.53 23.56
N CYS A 187 -27.77 40.67 22.93
CA CYS A 187 -29.15 41.15 22.71
C CYS A 187 -29.96 41.61 23.94
N LYS A 188 -29.34 42.37 24.87
CA LYS A 188 -30.09 43.20 25.85
C LYS A 188 -29.79 44.69 25.65
N LEU A 189 -30.74 45.42 25.05
CA LEU A 189 -30.69 46.87 24.83
C LEU A 189 -31.50 47.57 25.92
N LYS A 190 -30.89 48.53 26.60
CA LYS A 190 -31.50 49.38 27.62
C LYS A 190 -31.93 50.69 26.97
N LEU A 191 -33.19 51.08 27.17
CA LEU A 191 -33.80 52.30 26.64
C LEU A 191 -34.21 53.18 27.82
N SER A 192 -33.95 54.50 27.74
CA SER A 192 -34.41 55.45 28.77
C SER A 192 -35.15 56.64 28.15
N CYS A 193 -36.21 57.05 28.84
CA CYS A 193 -37.05 58.19 28.45
C CYS A 193 -36.30 59.51 28.67
N ASN A 194 -36.39 60.44 27.72
CA ASN A 194 -35.79 61.77 27.86
C ASN A 194 -36.52 62.72 28.83
N VAL A 195 -37.78 62.42 29.19
CA VAL A 195 -38.58 63.29 30.06
C VAL A 195 -38.63 62.79 31.50
N CYS A 196 -38.87 61.50 31.72
CA CYS A 196 -39.07 60.94 33.06
C CYS A 196 -37.93 60.03 33.54
N ASP A 197 -36.88 59.86 32.72
CA ASP A 197 -35.71 58.99 32.94
C ASP A 197 -36.00 57.52 33.29
N LYS A 198 -37.28 57.08 33.26
CA LYS A 198 -37.65 55.67 33.44
C LYS A 198 -37.05 54.82 32.33
N ILE A 199 -36.59 53.64 32.74
CA ILE A 199 -35.77 52.73 31.94
C ILE A 199 -36.60 51.51 31.58
N THR A 200 -36.59 51.11 30.31
CA THR A 200 -37.11 49.81 29.86
C THR A 200 -36.03 49.01 29.13
N TYR A 201 -36.20 47.69 29.04
CA TYR A 201 -35.21 46.81 28.45
C TYR A 201 -35.82 46.02 27.28
N LEU A 202 -35.20 46.10 26.12
CA LEU A 202 -35.43 45.16 25.02
C LEU A 202 -34.49 43.98 25.22
N THR A 203 -35.03 42.87 25.69
CA THR A 203 -34.30 41.60 25.77
C THR A 203 -34.84 40.66 24.70
N CYS A 204 -33.95 40.07 23.90
CA CYS A 204 -34.35 38.96 23.04
C CYS A 204 -34.80 37.83 23.96
N GLN A 205 -36.10 37.51 23.94
CA GLN A 205 -36.65 36.48 24.82
C GLN A 205 -36.07 35.11 24.41
N ASN A 206 -35.09 34.62 25.16
CA ASN A 206 -34.86 33.18 25.30
C ASN A 206 -36.11 32.58 25.95
N LYS A 207 -37.13 32.28 25.13
CA LYS A 207 -38.22 31.40 25.51
C LYS A 207 -37.71 29.97 25.49
N LYS A 208 -38.18 29.16 26.45
CA LYS A 208 -38.23 27.68 26.39
C LYS A 208 -38.40 27.27 24.93
N HIS A 209 -37.52 26.41 24.41
CA HIS A 209 -37.52 26.02 23.00
C HIS A 209 -38.97 25.85 22.54
N PRO A 210 -39.44 26.64 21.56
CA PRO A 210 -40.76 26.40 21.00
C PRO A 210 -40.77 24.95 20.51
N ALA A 211 -41.94 24.32 20.45
CA ALA A 211 -42.07 22.93 20.03
C ALA A 211 -41.86 22.81 18.53
N VAL A 212 -40.74 23.34 18.06
CA VAL A 212 -40.43 23.53 16.66
C VAL A 212 -39.38 22.51 16.28
N SER A 213 -39.77 21.55 15.46
CA SER A 213 -38.82 20.63 14.86
C SER A 213 -38.35 21.15 13.52
N ASN A 214 -37.12 20.78 13.19
CA ASN A 214 -36.53 21.09 11.90
C ASN A 214 -36.36 19.78 11.14
N HIS A 215 -37.08 19.62 10.04
CA HIS A 215 -37.01 18.47 9.15
C HIS A 215 -36.33 18.87 7.85
N GLN A 216 -35.33 18.10 7.44
CA GLN A 216 -34.73 18.29 6.12
C GLN A 216 -35.58 17.52 5.09
N THR A 217 -36.15 18.24 4.14
CA THR A 217 -36.98 17.69 3.05
C THR A 217 -36.26 17.81 1.72
N LEU A 218 -36.77 17.14 0.68
CA LEU A 218 -36.25 17.24 -0.70
C LEU A 218 -36.28 18.68 -1.25
N LYS A 219 -37.11 19.56 -0.68
CA LYS A 219 -37.28 20.97 -1.12
C LYS A 219 -36.64 22.00 -0.18
N GLY A 220 -35.87 21.56 0.82
CA GLY A 220 -35.22 22.43 1.79
C GLY A 220 -35.57 22.07 3.23
N LYS A 221 -35.37 23.02 4.15
CA LYS A 221 -35.62 22.82 5.57
C LYS A 221 -37.08 23.18 5.88
N LEU A 222 -37.88 22.19 6.27
CA LEU A 222 -39.22 22.39 6.79
C LEU A 222 -39.12 22.59 8.31
N GLN A 223 -39.57 23.74 8.78
CA GLN A 223 -39.68 24.05 10.19
C GLN A 223 -41.16 23.89 10.56
N VAL A 224 -41.46 23.02 11.52
CA VAL A 224 -42.84 22.74 11.96
C VAL A 224 -42.96 23.18 13.41
N ASP A 225 -43.79 24.18 13.69
CA ASP A 225 -44.19 24.52 15.06
C ASP A 225 -45.35 23.65 15.51
N TRP A 226 -45.06 22.57 16.23
CA TRP A 226 -46.08 21.60 16.67
C TRP A 226 -47.11 22.20 17.61
N LYS A 227 -46.77 23.31 18.29
CA LYS A 227 -47.70 24.00 19.18
C LYS A 227 -48.64 24.94 18.42
N GLU A 228 -48.22 25.50 17.29
CA GLU A 228 -49.10 26.35 16.48
C GLU A 228 -49.86 25.56 15.41
N GLU A 229 -49.17 24.62 14.75
CA GLU A 229 -49.69 23.92 13.56
C GLU A 229 -50.51 22.67 13.90
N TYR A 230 -50.24 22.03 15.05
CA TYR A 230 -50.78 20.69 15.37
C TYR A 230 -51.37 20.59 16.79
N ASN A 231 -51.59 21.72 17.47
CA ASN A 231 -52.15 21.72 18.82
C ASN A 231 -53.58 21.20 18.81
N ASP A 232 -53.85 20.20 19.65
CA ASP A 232 -55.15 19.57 19.78
C ASP A 232 -55.65 18.85 18.51
N GLU A 233 -54.80 18.64 17.49
CA GLU A 233 -55.19 17.92 16.27
C GLU A 233 -55.24 16.41 16.50
N PHE A 234 -54.29 15.88 17.27
CA PHE A 234 -54.16 14.44 17.48
C PHE A 234 -54.89 13.96 18.74
N VAL A 235 -55.71 12.92 18.58
CA VAL A 235 -56.32 12.20 19.68
C VAL A 235 -55.29 11.29 20.35
N CYS A 236 -55.24 11.30 21.68
CA CYS A 236 -54.34 10.46 22.44
C CYS A 236 -54.76 8.99 22.32
N PHE A 237 -53.99 8.19 21.59
CA PHE A 237 -54.22 6.75 21.43
C PHE A 237 -54.22 5.93 22.73
N LYS A 238 -53.75 6.52 23.85
CA LYS A 238 -53.73 5.83 25.15
C LYS A 238 -55.05 5.94 25.91
N CYS A 239 -55.76 7.06 25.81
CA CYS A 239 -57.02 7.24 26.52
C CYS A 239 -58.22 7.51 25.61
N ASN A 240 -58.01 7.67 24.30
CA ASN A 240 -58.99 7.99 23.25
C ASN A 240 -59.88 9.23 23.48
N ASN A 241 -59.80 9.86 24.65
CA ASN A 241 -60.61 11.01 25.04
C ASN A 241 -59.81 12.31 25.17
N GLY A 242 -58.49 12.22 25.34
CA GLY A 242 -57.63 13.41 25.47
C GLY A 242 -56.95 13.80 24.18
N ARG A 243 -56.60 15.07 24.05
CA ARG A 243 -55.87 15.61 22.89
C ARG A 243 -54.39 15.82 23.20
N ILE A 244 -53.55 15.77 22.18
CA ILE A 244 -52.12 16.08 22.32
C ILE A 244 -51.93 17.59 22.19
N GLY A 245 -51.60 18.25 23.29
CA GLY A 245 -51.42 19.72 23.32
C GLY A 245 -50.16 20.19 24.05
N ARG A 246 -49.38 19.28 24.65
CA ARG A 246 -48.11 19.62 25.31
C ARG A 246 -46.95 18.94 24.59
N PHE A 247 -46.10 19.76 23.98
CA PHE A 247 -44.94 19.30 23.21
C PHE A 247 -43.65 19.77 23.86
N SER A 248 -42.65 18.90 23.91
CA SER A 248 -41.30 19.24 24.41
C SER A 248 -40.22 18.57 23.55
N TYR A 249 -39.21 19.35 23.21
CA TYR A 249 -38.06 18.87 22.44
C TYR A 249 -37.00 18.26 23.36
N GLN A 250 -36.46 17.09 22.98
CA GLN A 250 -35.28 16.52 23.65
C GLN A 250 -34.03 16.67 22.77
N GLU A 251 -33.06 17.45 23.25
CA GLU A 251 -31.73 17.56 22.62
C GLU A 251 -31.03 16.19 22.58
N GLY A 252 -30.53 15.81 21.40
CA GLY A 252 -29.63 14.67 21.20
C GLY A 252 -30.19 13.49 20.39
N LEU A 253 -31.51 13.35 20.25
CA LEU A 253 -32.12 12.21 19.54
C LEU A 253 -33.06 12.59 18.39
N HIS A 254 -33.24 13.88 18.08
CA HIS A 254 -34.24 14.36 17.11
C HIS A 254 -35.67 13.83 17.41
N ASN A 255 -36.00 13.70 18.70
CA ASN A 255 -37.26 13.15 19.18
C ASN A 255 -38.14 14.25 19.77
N ILE A 256 -39.44 14.23 19.45
CA ILE A 256 -40.44 15.13 20.05
C ILE A 256 -41.25 14.34 21.06
N LYS A 257 -41.26 14.80 22.32
CA LYS A 257 -42.16 14.26 23.34
C LYS A 257 -43.49 15.00 23.30
N CYS A 258 -44.55 14.23 23.08
CA CYS A 258 -45.92 14.67 23.01
C CYS A 258 -46.65 14.18 24.26
N CYS A 259 -47.37 15.05 24.95
CA CYS A 259 -48.09 14.75 26.19
C CYS A 259 -49.58 15.02 26.03
N CYS A 260 -50.39 14.05 26.45
CA CYS A 260 -51.85 14.16 26.45
C CYS A 260 -52.32 15.18 27.50
N THR A 261 -53.22 16.08 27.12
CA THR A 261 -53.77 17.10 28.02
C THR A 261 -54.66 16.50 29.10
N SER A 262 -55.37 15.40 28.81
CA SER A 262 -56.32 14.77 29.75
C SER A 262 -55.69 13.72 30.67
N CYS A 263 -54.87 12.80 30.15
CA CYS A 263 -54.30 11.71 30.96
C CYS A 263 -52.82 11.90 31.35
N GLY A 264 -52.15 12.94 30.84
CA GLY A 264 -50.76 13.26 31.17
C GLY A 264 -49.72 12.28 30.60
N GLN A 265 -50.13 11.23 29.89
CA GLN A 265 -49.21 10.23 29.33
C GLN A 265 -48.40 10.81 28.17
N TYR A 266 -47.14 10.37 28.07
CA TYR A 266 -46.18 10.83 27.05
C TYR A 266 -46.05 9.82 25.92
N THR A 267 -45.82 10.31 24.70
CA THR A 267 -45.43 9.52 23.53
C THR A 267 -44.33 10.25 22.78
N THR A 268 -43.41 9.49 22.19
CA THR A 268 -42.26 10.06 21.50
C THR A 268 -42.42 9.83 20.00
N LEU A 269 -42.36 10.92 19.22
CA LEU A 269 -42.25 10.86 17.76
C LEU A 269 -40.76 10.87 17.40
N SER A 270 -40.29 9.83 16.72
CA SER A 270 -38.93 9.72 16.19
C SER A 270 -38.95 9.82 14.67
N CYS A 271 -38.09 10.66 14.09
CA CYS A 271 -37.93 10.74 12.64
C CYS A 271 -37.04 9.57 12.18
N GLN A 272 -37.52 8.72 11.27
CA GLN A 272 -36.72 7.59 10.72
C GLN A 272 -35.55 8.03 9.84
N ILE A 273 -35.39 9.33 9.59
CA ILE A 273 -34.32 9.85 8.74
C ILE A 273 -33.03 9.93 9.58
N SER A 274 -32.11 8.99 9.31
CA SER A 274 -30.84 8.78 10.01
C SER A 274 -30.00 10.06 10.20
N PRO A 275 -29.22 10.20 11.30
CA PRO A 275 -28.38 11.36 11.63
C PRO A 275 -27.32 11.77 10.57
N HIS A 276 -27.19 11.02 9.47
CA HIS A 276 -26.29 11.33 8.37
C HIS A 276 -26.61 12.64 7.63
N ILE A 277 -27.79 13.25 7.84
CA ILE A 277 -28.15 14.55 7.26
C ILE A 277 -27.34 15.70 7.87
N HIS A 278 -27.07 15.69 9.18
CA HIS A 278 -26.35 16.79 9.84
C HIS A 278 -24.91 16.95 9.34
N SER A 279 -24.31 15.87 8.85
CA SER A 279 -22.93 15.86 8.33
C SER A 279 -22.89 15.95 6.80
N TYR A 280 -24.00 16.24 6.13
CA TYR A 280 -24.08 16.27 4.68
C TYR A 280 -23.20 17.37 4.08
N ARG A 281 -22.37 17.00 3.09
CA ARG A 281 -21.49 17.91 2.35
C ARG A 281 -22.05 18.15 0.95
N ARG A 282 -22.76 19.26 0.82
CA ARG A 282 -23.39 19.73 -0.44
C ARG A 282 -22.40 20.28 -1.47
N ASP A 283 -21.16 20.50 -1.05
CA ASP A 283 -20.04 21.03 -1.83
C ASP A 283 -19.16 19.91 -2.42
N LEU A 284 -19.41 18.66 -2.03
CA LEU A 284 -18.57 17.53 -2.38
C LEU A 284 -19.31 16.53 -3.25
N CYS A 285 -18.71 16.19 -4.38
CA CYS A 285 -19.13 15.08 -5.22
C CYS A 285 -18.48 13.77 -4.77
N CYS A 286 -19.15 12.66 -5.05
CA CYS A 286 -18.65 11.33 -4.83
C CYS A 286 -17.45 11.09 -5.73
N PRO A 287 -16.30 10.79 -5.13
CA PRO A 287 -15.09 10.56 -5.89
C PRO A 287 -15.18 9.32 -6.78
N ASN A 288 -15.97 8.33 -6.40
CA ASN A 288 -16.06 7.10 -7.19
C ASN A 288 -16.67 7.43 -8.58
N PRO A 289 -15.93 7.27 -9.70
CA PRO A 289 -16.45 7.59 -11.03
C PRO A 289 -17.70 6.77 -11.38
N LEU A 290 -17.89 5.62 -10.73
CA LEU A 290 -19.01 4.69 -10.92
C LEU A 290 -20.22 4.98 -10.02
N CYS A 291 -20.10 5.94 -9.10
CA CYS A 291 -21.25 6.39 -8.33
C CYS A 291 -22.11 7.27 -9.24
N THR A 292 -23.02 6.65 -9.99
CA THR A 292 -23.95 7.34 -10.89
C THR A 292 -25.15 7.93 -10.15
N ASN A 293 -25.45 7.42 -8.96
CA ASN A 293 -26.54 7.92 -8.12
C ASN A 293 -26.31 9.39 -7.74
N ILE A 294 -27.37 10.18 -7.87
CA ILE A 294 -27.37 11.61 -7.62
C ILE A 294 -27.87 11.88 -6.20
N GLY A 295 -27.16 12.76 -5.48
CA GLY A 295 -27.52 13.22 -4.16
C GLY A 295 -28.69 14.21 -4.18
N PRO A 296 -29.22 14.60 -3.00
CA PRO A 296 -30.43 15.41 -2.87
C PRO A 296 -30.40 16.76 -3.61
N ASN A 297 -29.22 17.30 -3.91
CA ASN A 297 -29.01 18.59 -4.57
C ASN A 297 -28.50 18.47 -6.02
N GLY A 298 -28.62 17.30 -6.65
CA GLY A 298 -28.11 17.10 -8.02
C GLY A 298 -26.62 16.74 -8.10
N GLN A 299 -25.88 16.75 -6.98
CA GLN A 299 -24.46 16.40 -7.00
C GLN A 299 -24.26 14.88 -7.17
N LYS A 300 -23.13 14.48 -7.74
CA LYS A 300 -22.78 13.06 -7.85
C LYS A 300 -22.63 12.47 -6.45
N GLY A 301 -23.48 11.52 -6.09
CA GLY A 301 -23.53 10.83 -4.81
C GLY A 301 -23.90 11.67 -3.57
N TRP A 302 -24.22 10.97 -2.48
CA TRP A 302 -24.68 11.58 -1.23
C TRP A 302 -23.57 11.52 -0.16
N ILE A 303 -22.87 12.63 0.06
CA ILE A 303 -21.63 12.69 0.85
C ILE A 303 -21.88 13.20 2.25
N TYR A 304 -21.36 12.51 3.26
CA TYR A 304 -21.44 12.95 4.66
C TYR A 304 -20.10 12.81 5.38
N GLU A 305 -19.82 13.71 6.31
CA GLU A 305 -18.66 13.61 7.19
C GLU A 305 -18.81 12.45 8.18
N THR A 306 -17.72 11.73 8.36
CA THR A 306 -17.55 10.70 9.39
C THR A 306 -16.62 11.22 10.48
N PHE A 307 -17.17 11.43 11.68
CA PHE A 307 -16.37 11.78 12.85
C PHE A 307 -15.63 10.55 13.35
N ASN A 308 -14.30 10.54 13.22
CA ASN A 308 -13.47 9.51 13.83
C ASN A 308 -13.18 9.94 15.28
N LYS A 309 -13.87 9.35 16.26
CA LYS A 309 -13.78 9.73 17.70
C LYS A 309 -12.35 9.66 18.29
N ASN A 310 -11.40 9.04 17.58
CA ASN A 310 -10.07 8.70 18.08
C ASN A 310 -8.91 9.55 17.52
N ARG A 311 -9.16 10.69 16.85
CA ARG A 311 -8.07 11.61 16.45
C ARG A 311 -8.28 12.99 17.04
N SER A 312 -7.34 13.41 17.88
CA SER A 312 -7.22 14.75 18.47
C SER A 312 -6.78 15.83 17.46
N GLU A 313 -6.58 15.47 16.19
CA GLU A 313 -6.22 16.42 15.14
C GLU A 313 -7.46 16.97 14.42
N LYS A 314 -7.69 18.27 14.61
CA LYS A 314 -8.77 19.08 14.05
C LYS A 314 -8.70 19.30 12.53
N THR A 315 -7.82 18.63 11.79
CA THR A 315 -7.39 19.09 10.46
C THR A 315 -7.77 18.22 9.26
N ALA A 316 -8.48 17.10 9.44
CA ALA A 316 -8.93 16.29 8.30
C ALA A 316 -10.28 15.58 8.56
N SER A 317 -11.38 16.19 8.11
CA SER A 317 -12.71 15.56 8.09
C SER A 317 -12.74 14.43 7.04
N ASN A 318 -12.77 13.17 7.48
CA ASN A 318 -13.03 12.04 6.56
C ASN A 318 -14.49 12.07 6.12
N CYS A 319 -14.73 11.91 4.82
CA CYS A 319 -16.07 11.86 4.21
C CYS A 319 -16.41 10.45 3.75
N LYS A 320 -17.70 10.14 3.70
CA LYS A 320 -18.24 8.87 3.20
C LYS A 320 -19.40 9.13 2.24
N CYS A 321 -19.43 8.42 1.11
CA CYS A 321 -20.61 8.41 0.24
C CYS A 321 -21.65 7.40 0.74
N TYR A 322 -22.90 7.80 0.85
CA TYR A 322 -24.01 6.96 1.26
C TYR A 322 -24.31 5.84 0.25
N PHE A 323 -24.27 6.12 -1.05
CA PHE A 323 -24.61 5.10 -2.06
C PHE A 323 -23.50 4.06 -2.23
N CYS A 324 -22.29 4.50 -2.55
CA CYS A 324 -21.20 3.58 -2.84
C CYS A 324 -20.35 3.23 -1.61
N LYS A 325 -20.61 3.83 -0.45
CA LYS A 325 -19.87 3.59 0.81
C LYS A 325 -18.35 3.86 0.70
N ILE A 326 -17.88 4.67 -0.25
CA ILE A 326 -16.47 5.07 -0.33
C ILE A 326 -16.14 6.06 0.79
N ASN A 327 -15.04 5.80 1.49
CA ASN A 327 -14.46 6.75 2.42
C ASN A 327 -13.33 7.50 1.70
N PHE A 328 -13.26 8.81 1.88
CA PHE A 328 -12.22 9.64 1.27
C PHE A 328 -12.01 10.89 2.12
N ASN A 329 -10.83 11.49 1.99
CA ASN A 329 -10.55 12.79 2.60
C ASN A 329 -10.52 13.85 1.49
N PRO A 330 -11.47 14.81 1.48
CA PRO A 330 -11.57 15.83 0.45
C PRO A 330 -10.43 16.87 0.48
N THR A 331 -9.66 16.95 1.56
CA THR A 331 -8.53 17.90 1.67
C THR A 331 -7.17 17.22 1.58
N SER A 332 -7.13 15.89 1.41
CA SER A 332 -5.86 15.17 1.38
C SER A 332 -5.13 15.41 0.07
N ILE A 333 -3.92 15.96 0.17
CA ILE A 333 -2.96 16.15 -0.92
C ILE A 333 -1.99 14.98 -1.06
N CYS A 334 -2.05 13.96 -0.19
CA CYS A 334 -1.11 12.86 -0.28
C CYS A 334 -1.42 11.99 -1.50
N ASN A 335 -0.39 11.54 -2.22
CA ASN A 335 -0.53 10.70 -3.42
C ASN A 335 -1.27 9.38 -3.15
N SER A 336 -1.31 8.92 -1.90
CA SER A 336 -2.04 7.72 -1.48
C SER A 336 -3.52 7.98 -1.17
N SER A 337 -3.95 9.24 -1.08
CA SER A 337 -5.35 9.61 -0.95
C SER A 337 -6.03 9.71 -2.30
N TRP A 338 -7.36 9.62 -2.29
CA TRP A 338 -8.13 9.72 -3.52
C TRP A 338 -8.01 11.10 -4.18
N ASN A 339 -8.15 12.21 -3.42
CA ASN A 339 -8.01 13.58 -3.95
C ASN A 339 -6.58 13.90 -4.38
N GLY A 340 -5.57 13.50 -3.59
CA GLY A 340 -4.17 13.65 -4.01
C GLY A 340 -3.85 12.87 -5.29
N ASN A 341 -4.40 11.66 -5.46
CA ASN A 341 -4.20 10.89 -6.70
C ASN A 341 -4.89 11.54 -7.93
N GLN A 342 -5.98 12.30 -7.75
CA GLN A 342 -6.60 13.05 -8.86
C GLN A 342 -5.78 14.25 -9.31
N ASN A 343 -5.08 14.92 -8.39
CA ASN A 343 -4.18 16.03 -8.74
C ASN A 343 -2.82 15.56 -9.30
N THR A 344 -2.47 14.27 -9.16
CA THR A 344 -1.17 13.70 -9.59
C THR A 344 -1.08 13.29 -11.07
N ASP A 345 -2.14 13.47 -11.87
CA ASP A 345 -2.08 13.09 -13.28
C ASP A 345 -1.41 14.14 -14.18
N LYS A 346 -1.08 15.34 -13.66
CA LYS A 346 -0.16 16.25 -14.35
C LYS A 346 1.29 15.77 -14.16
N LEU A 347 1.92 15.36 -15.26
CA LEU A 347 3.35 15.09 -15.33
C LEU A 347 4.09 16.44 -15.31
N LEU A 348 4.70 16.79 -14.18
CA LEU A 348 5.58 17.97 -14.08
C LEU A 348 6.82 17.77 -14.96
N PRO A 349 7.50 18.83 -15.45
CA PRO A 349 8.75 18.66 -16.19
C PRO A 349 9.81 17.88 -15.40
N PHE A 350 10.58 17.04 -16.08
CA PHE A 350 11.63 16.25 -15.43
C PHE A 350 12.76 17.17 -14.93
N CYS A 351 13.13 17.03 -13.66
CA CYS A 351 14.26 17.73 -13.06
C CYS A 351 15.26 16.74 -12.46
N PHE A 352 16.46 16.66 -13.04
CA PHE A 352 17.48 15.71 -12.59
C PHE A 352 17.93 15.98 -11.15
N SER A 353 17.98 17.24 -10.69
CA SER A 353 18.44 17.60 -9.34
C SER A 353 17.49 17.14 -8.23
N GLU A 354 16.23 16.87 -8.53
CA GLU A 354 15.24 16.42 -7.55
C GLU A 354 15.54 15.00 -7.01
N ASN A 355 15.16 14.76 -5.76
CA ASN A 355 15.30 13.46 -5.10
C ASN A 355 14.10 12.53 -5.32
N ILE A 356 13.09 12.99 -6.05
CA ILE A 356 11.92 12.19 -6.40
C ILE A 356 11.73 12.30 -7.91
N TRP A 357 11.84 11.20 -8.64
CA TRP A 357 11.63 11.17 -10.08
C TRP A 357 10.33 10.47 -10.42
N ASP A 358 9.56 11.04 -11.35
CA ASP A 358 8.38 10.37 -11.91
C ASP A 358 8.78 9.46 -13.08
N PHE A 359 8.42 8.17 -12.99
CA PHE A 359 8.74 7.19 -14.02
C PHE A 359 8.08 7.47 -15.37
N ARG A 360 6.97 8.23 -15.39
CA ARG A 360 6.24 8.56 -16.63
C ARG A 360 7.08 9.36 -17.62
N HIS A 361 8.20 9.95 -17.18
CA HIS A 361 9.18 10.57 -18.07
C HIS A 361 10.01 9.57 -18.90
N PHE A 362 10.10 8.32 -18.44
CA PHE A 362 10.98 7.32 -19.02
C PHE A 362 10.21 6.11 -19.56
N VAL A 363 9.01 5.85 -19.03
CA VAL A 363 8.19 4.68 -19.36
C VAL A 363 6.73 5.12 -19.46
N GLU A 364 6.04 4.77 -20.55
CA GLU A 364 4.66 5.23 -20.82
C GLU A 364 3.64 4.82 -19.75
N LYS A 365 3.78 3.62 -19.15
CA LYS A 365 2.81 3.05 -18.20
C LYS A 365 3.50 2.31 -17.04
N PRO A 366 4.18 3.03 -16.15
CA PRO A 366 4.97 2.39 -15.11
C PRO A 366 4.07 1.85 -13.98
N GLN A 367 4.37 0.64 -13.47
CA GLN A 367 3.65 0.09 -12.31
C GLN A 367 3.97 0.81 -11.00
N VAL A 368 5.14 1.46 -10.94
CA VAL A 368 5.59 2.31 -9.83
C VAL A 368 5.69 3.73 -10.39
N LYS A 369 4.97 4.69 -9.80
CA LYS A 369 4.94 6.07 -10.33
C LYS A 369 6.24 6.84 -10.05
N THR A 370 6.98 6.54 -8.96
CA THR A 370 8.11 7.38 -8.53
C THR A 370 9.33 6.60 -8.02
N LEU A 371 10.54 7.10 -8.29
CA LEU A 371 11.79 6.74 -7.60
C LEU A 371 12.11 7.78 -6.54
N ASN A 372 12.52 7.36 -5.34
CA ASN A 372 12.88 8.27 -4.24
C ASN A 372 14.31 8.00 -3.76
N PHE A 373 15.18 9.00 -3.87
CA PHE A 373 16.60 8.95 -3.53
C PHE A 373 16.91 9.48 -2.13
N SER A 374 15.92 10.08 -1.44
CA SER A 374 16.11 10.81 -0.18
C SER A 374 16.71 9.97 0.96
N SER A 375 16.51 8.65 0.91
CA SER A 375 17.07 7.71 1.89
C SER A 375 18.57 7.44 1.73
N ILE A 376 19.17 7.81 0.59
CA ILE A 376 20.63 7.70 0.37
C ILE A 376 21.26 8.94 0.99
N LYS A 377 21.94 8.79 2.14
CA LYS A 377 22.41 9.95 2.94
C LYS A 377 23.65 10.64 2.38
N LEU A 378 24.60 9.88 1.83
CA LEU A 378 25.83 10.40 1.24
C LEU A 378 25.53 11.12 -0.07
N GLN A 379 25.89 12.40 -0.16
CA GLN A 379 25.55 13.25 -1.30
C GLN A 379 26.25 12.81 -2.59
N TRP A 380 27.57 12.61 -2.56
CA TRP A 380 28.33 12.13 -3.71
C TRP A 380 27.77 10.80 -4.24
N TYR A 381 27.45 9.87 -3.33
CA TYR A 381 26.95 8.55 -3.70
C TYR A 381 25.53 8.63 -4.26
N ARG A 382 24.67 9.50 -3.69
CA ARG A 382 23.33 9.76 -4.22
C ARG A 382 23.40 10.29 -5.65
N GLU A 383 24.32 11.20 -5.93
CA GLU A 383 24.53 11.75 -7.28
C GLU A 383 24.98 10.66 -8.26
N GLN A 384 25.94 9.80 -7.88
CA GLN A 384 26.38 8.67 -8.69
C GLN A 384 25.24 7.66 -8.96
N VAL A 385 24.44 7.32 -7.94
CA VAL A 385 23.28 6.44 -8.10
C VAL A 385 22.23 7.06 -9.03
N LYS A 386 22.00 8.38 -8.95
CA LYS A 386 21.10 9.10 -9.86
C LYS A 386 21.62 9.04 -11.29
N GLN A 387 22.90 9.33 -11.51
CA GLN A 387 23.53 9.26 -12.84
C GLN A 387 23.42 7.85 -13.43
N TYR A 388 23.75 6.81 -12.65
CA TYR A 388 23.62 5.42 -13.08
C TYR A 388 22.17 5.04 -13.43
N LEU A 389 21.21 5.34 -12.56
CA LEU A 389 19.80 5.00 -12.82
C LEU A 389 19.25 5.78 -14.02
N HIS A 390 19.66 7.02 -14.21
CA HIS A 390 19.31 7.80 -15.40
C HIS A 390 19.92 7.21 -16.67
N PHE A 391 21.17 6.75 -16.63
CA PHE A 391 21.82 6.00 -17.71
C PHE A 391 21.02 4.73 -18.06
N LEU A 392 20.67 3.92 -17.04
CA LEU A 392 19.85 2.72 -17.24
C LEU A 392 18.49 3.05 -17.89
N LEU A 393 17.81 4.08 -17.39
CA LEU A 393 16.50 4.50 -17.91
C LEU A 393 16.58 5.04 -19.35
N LYS A 394 17.65 5.77 -19.71
CA LYS A 394 17.86 6.27 -21.08
C LYS A 394 18.30 5.20 -22.06
N SER A 395 18.91 4.11 -21.60
CA SER A 395 19.41 3.04 -22.48
C SER A 395 18.32 2.31 -23.29
N GLY A 396 17.04 2.46 -22.94
CA GLY A 396 15.93 1.78 -23.62
C GLY A 396 15.90 0.26 -23.47
N ASN A 397 16.92 -0.34 -22.85
CA ASN A 397 17.09 -1.79 -22.72
C ASN A 397 16.15 -2.44 -21.71
N TYR A 398 15.38 -1.65 -20.96
CA TYR A 398 14.48 -2.13 -19.93
C TYR A 398 13.03 -1.97 -20.35
N THR A 399 12.39 -3.08 -20.72
CA THR A 399 10.94 -3.15 -20.99
C THR A 399 10.08 -3.12 -19.72
N SER A 400 10.70 -3.14 -18.53
CA SER A 400 10.03 -3.12 -17.23
C SER A 400 10.76 -2.23 -16.22
N VAL A 401 10.00 -1.47 -15.44
CA VAL A 401 10.50 -0.64 -14.32
C VAL A 401 11.14 -1.44 -13.17
N THR A 402 11.00 -2.77 -13.18
CA THR A 402 11.51 -3.65 -12.11
C THR A 402 13.01 -3.50 -11.90
N VAL A 403 13.80 -3.45 -12.98
CA VAL A 403 15.27 -3.40 -12.86
C VAL A 403 15.73 -2.10 -12.19
N PRO A 404 15.37 -0.89 -12.67
CA PRO A 404 15.73 0.35 -11.98
C PRO A 404 15.25 0.42 -10.52
N VAL A 405 14.07 -0.11 -10.21
CA VAL A 405 13.56 -0.16 -8.82
C VAL A 405 14.41 -1.08 -7.95
N ASN A 406 14.72 -2.29 -8.42
CA ASN A 406 15.55 -3.25 -7.68
C ASN A 406 16.99 -2.73 -7.53
N SER A 407 17.52 -2.05 -8.57
CA SER A 407 18.79 -1.35 -8.51
C SER A 407 18.81 -0.28 -7.43
N LEU A 408 17.79 0.59 -7.37
CA LEU A 408 17.68 1.59 -6.32
C LEU A 408 17.62 0.96 -4.92
N VAL A 409 16.90 -0.16 -4.74
CA VAL A 409 16.82 -0.85 -3.45
C VAL A 409 18.19 -1.37 -3.02
N ALA A 410 18.89 -2.10 -3.90
CA ALA A 410 20.21 -2.65 -3.59
C ALA A 410 21.26 -1.54 -3.32
N LEU A 411 21.29 -0.51 -4.17
CA LEU A 411 22.20 0.62 -4.03
C LEU A 411 21.89 1.47 -2.79
N ARG A 412 20.62 1.57 -2.39
CA ARG A 412 20.26 2.22 -1.13
C ARG A 412 20.78 1.46 0.08
N GLN A 413 20.66 0.13 0.09
CA GLN A 413 21.21 -0.72 1.15
C GLN A 413 22.74 -0.61 1.21
N PHE A 414 23.41 -0.59 0.06
CA PHE A 414 24.85 -0.38 0.00
C PHE A 414 25.25 1.04 0.44
N GLY A 415 24.51 2.07 0.04
CA GLY A 415 24.72 3.45 0.51
C GLY A 415 24.54 3.64 2.02
N GLN A 416 23.71 2.82 2.67
CA GLN A 416 23.63 2.79 4.14
C GLN A 416 24.91 2.26 4.78
N LEU A 417 25.57 1.27 4.16
CA LEU A 417 26.89 0.80 4.60
C LEU A 417 27.93 1.89 4.45
N LEU A 418 28.01 2.50 3.26
CA LEU A 418 28.97 3.58 3.01
C LEU A 418 28.82 4.70 4.05
N TYR A 419 27.58 5.05 4.42
CA TYR A 419 27.31 6.07 5.42
C TYR A 419 27.80 5.67 6.82
N GLN A 420 27.58 4.41 7.22
CA GLN A 420 28.01 3.92 8.53
C GLN A 420 29.53 3.79 8.66
N TYR A 421 30.21 3.44 7.57
CA TYR A 421 31.67 3.39 7.49
C TYR A 421 32.29 4.74 7.10
N GLN A 422 31.48 5.81 7.03
CA GLN A 422 31.91 7.19 6.77
C GLN A 422 32.75 7.35 5.49
N ILE A 423 32.42 6.59 4.45
CA ILE A 423 33.13 6.64 3.17
C ILE A 423 32.84 7.96 2.45
N GLN A 424 33.88 8.77 2.23
CA GLN A 424 33.75 10.14 1.72
C GLN A 424 33.71 10.24 0.19
N ASP A 425 34.23 9.24 -0.51
CA ASP A 425 34.31 9.25 -1.98
C ASP A 425 34.43 7.81 -2.53
N PRO A 426 34.30 7.61 -3.87
CA PRO A 426 34.32 6.28 -4.47
C PRO A 426 35.58 5.46 -4.18
N SER A 427 36.75 6.07 -3.96
CA SER A 427 38.02 5.35 -3.72
C SER A 427 38.02 4.57 -2.41
N GLY A 428 37.18 4.95 -1.44
CA GLY A 428 37.01 4.20 -0.19
C GLY A 428 36.19 2.92 -0.34
N ILE A 429 35.62 2.64 -1.52
CA ILE A 429 34.95 1.38 -1.80
C ILE A 429 36.01 0.27 -1.92
N ASN A 430 35.88 -0.78 -1.13
CA ASN A 430 36.79 -1.93 -1.12
C ASN A 430 36.03 -3.25 -0.97
N ARG A 431 36.74 -4.37 -1.15
CA ARG A 431 36.19 -5.71 -1.06
C ARG A 431 35.52 -6.01 0.29
N GLN A 432 36.04 -5.45 1.38
CA GLN A 432 35.52 -5.66 2.73
C GLN A 432 34.08 -5.13 2.86
N LEU A 433 33.78 -3.99 2.25
CA LEU A 433 32.41 -3.44 2.25
C LEU A 433 31.42 -4.36 1.53
N VAL A 434 31.85 -5.07 0.48
CA VAL A 434 31.01 -6.07 -0.20
C VAL A 434 30.78 -7.30 0.68
N LEU A 435 31.78 -7.74 1.47
CA LEU A 435 31.58 -8.83 2.44
C LEU A 435 30.56 -8.44 3.51
N VAL A 436 30.70 -7.23 4.08
CA VAL A 436 29.74 -6.73 5.09
C VAL A 436 28.34 -6.57 4.49
N PHE A 437 28.24 -6.19 3.21
CA PHE A 437 26.96 -6.18 2.50
C PHE A 437 26.36 -7.59 2.41
N LEU A 438 27.14 -8.60 2.02
CA LEU A 438 26.67 -9.98 1.96
C LEU A 438 26.20 -10.50 3.33
N ASP A 439 26.95 -10.23 4.39
CA ASP A 439 26.60 -10.63 5.74
C ASP A 439 25.27 -10.02 6.22
N ARG A 440 24.97 -8.79 5.81
CA ARG A 440 23.68 -8.15 6.10
C ARG A 440 22.52 -8.74 5.31
N GLU A 441 22.79 -9.12 4.07
CA GLU A 441 21.79 -9.62 3.16
C GLU A 441 21.59 -11.15 3.25
N LYS A 442 22.30 -11.84 4.15
CA LYS A 442 22.27 -13.31 4.34
C LYS A 442 20.89 -13.89 4.64
N ALA A 443 19.97 -13.09 5.18
CA ALA A 443 18.59 -13.51 5.46
C ALA A 443 17.71 -13.54 4.19
N ASN A 444 18.16 -12.93 3.09
CA ASN A 444 17.45 -13.01 1.82
C ASN A 444 17.66 -14.36 1.14
N SER A 445 16.76 -14.72 0.22
CA SER A 445 16.96 -15.89 -0.64
C SER A 445 18.18 -15.75 -1.55
N ASN A 446 18.82 -16.86 -1.90
CA ASN A 446 19.96 -16.91 -2.83
C ASN A 446 19.70 -16.14 -4.13
N ARG A 447 18.48 -16.25 -4.68
CA ARG A 447 18.07 -15.50 -5.87
C ARG A 447 18.17 -13.98 -5.66
N THR A 448 17.71 -13.49 -4.52
CA THR A 448 17.73 -12.06 -4.18
C THR A 448 19.15 -11.57 -3.96
N ILE A 449 19.98 -12.35 -3.26
CA ILE A 449 21.40 -12.03 -3.04
C ILE A 449 22.14 -11.96 -4.37
N ARG A 450 21.95 -12.96 -5.25
CA ARG A 450 22.50 -12.97 -6.60
C ARG A 450 22.13 -11.74 -7.41
N GLU A 451 20.85 -11.34 -7.38
CA GLU A 451 20.39 -10.13 -8.09
C GLU A 451 21.06 -8.86 -7.55
N LYS A 452 21.14 -8.70 -6.23
CA LYS A 452 21.82 -7.58 -5.58
C LYS A 452 23.32 -7.52 -5.93
N LEU A 453 24.00 -8.66 -5.94
CA LEU A 453 25.42 -8.73 -6.32
C LEU A 453 25.65 -8.38 -7.78
N HIS A 454 24.80 -8.85 -8.70
CA HIS A 454 24.88 -8.43 -10.10
C HIS A 454 24.64 -6.93 -10.27
N ILE A 455 23.70 -6.34 -9.51
CA ILE A 455 23.47 -4.89 -9.52
C ILE A 455 24.70 -4.13 -9.04
N LEU A 456 25.32 -4.56 -7.93
CA LEU A 456 26.54 -3.94 -7.41
C LEU A 456 27.70 -4.07 -8.41
N LYS A 457 27.90 -5.27 -8.97
CA LYS A 457 28.91 -5.53 -9.99
C LYS A 457 28.77 -4.57 -11.17
N ASN A 458 27.58 -4.48 -11.76
CA ASN A 458 27.31 -3.61 -12.91
C ASN A 458 27.46 -2.12 -12.55
N PHE A 459 27.09 -1.73 -11.32
CA PHE A 459 27.26 -0.35 -10.85
C PHE A 459 28.74 0.00 -10.65
N PHE A 460 29.56 -0.92 -10.13
CA PHE A 460 31.00 -0.72 -9.99
C PHE A 460 31.71 -0.65 -11.34
N GLU A 461 31.35 -1.53 -12.28
CA GLU A 461 31.81 -1.44 -13.68
C GLU A 461 31.47 -0.08 -14.29
N TRP A 462 30.24 0.41 -14.06
CA TRP A 462 29.82 1.73 -14.54
C TRP A 462 30.59 2.89 -13.90
N LEU A 463 31.02 2.76 -12.64
CA LEU A 463 31.92 3.71 -11.97
C LEU A 463 33.36 3.65 -12.48
N GLY A 464 33.69 2.73 -13.39
CA GLY A 464 35.04 2.53 -13.92
C GLY A 464 35.92 1.62 -13.06
N PHE A 465 35.34 0.89 -12.10
CA PHE A 465 36.07 -0.08 -11.31
C PHE A 465 36.17 -1.43 -12.04
N ASP A 466 37.27 -2.16 -11.79
CA ASP A 466 37.32 -3.59 -12.11
C ASP A 466 36.44 -4.36 -11.10
N ALA A 467 35.16 -4.54 -11.42
CA ALA A 467 34.20 -5.18 -10.52
C ALA A 467 34.58 -6.63 -10.16
N ALA A 468 35.44 -7.29 -10.95
CA ALA A 468 35.95 -8.62 -10.62
C ALA A 468 36.86 -8.60 -9.38
N THR A 469 37.42 -7.45 -8.98
CA THR A 469 38.18 -7.30 -7.73
C THR A 469 37.28 -7.16 -6.49
N PHE A 470 36.01 -6.78 -6.67
CA PHE A 470 35.05 -6.55 -5.58
C PHE A 470 34.01 -7.65 -5.43
N VAL A 471 33.55 -8.24 -6.52
CA VAL A 471 32.51 -9.29 -6.54
C VAL A 471 33.05 -10.51 -7.27
N PHE A 472 33.45 -11.53 -6.53
CA PHE A 472 33.96 -12.77 -7.09
C PHE A 472 32.83 -13.68 -7.56
N VAL A 473 33.12 -14.51 -8.56
CA VAL A 473 32.16 -15.51 -9.07
C VAL A 473 31.67 -16.43 -7.96
N ARG A 474 32.54 -16.80 -7.01
CA ARG A 474 32.20 -17.62 -5.84
C ARG A 474 31.26 -16.94 -4.84
N ASP A 475 31.19 -15.61 -4.83
CA ASP A 475 30.30 -14.86 -3.94
C ASP A 475 28.85 -14.93 -4.43
N ILE A 476 28.64 -15.23 -5.72
CA ILE A 476 27.33 -15.34 -6.33
C ILE A 476 26.73 -16.69 -5.95
N PRO A 477 25.69 -16.73 -5.08
CA PRO A 477 25.16 -18.00 -4.62
C PRO A 477 24.52 -18.79 -5.76
N LYS A 478 24.71 -20.11 -5.71
CA LYS A 478 23.97 -21.03 -6.57
C LYS A 478 22.48 -20.90 -6.22
N VAL A 479 21.66 -20.69 -7.25
CA VAL A 479 20.21 -20.62 -7.09
C VAL A 479 19.69 -22.04 -7.25
N SER A 480 19.27 -22.66 -6.14
CA SER A 480 18.39 -23.83 -6.22
C SER A 480 17.03 -23.34 -6.68
N TYR A 481 16.49 -23.99 -7.72
CA TYR A 481 15.08 -23.79 -8.05
C TYR A 481 14.28 -24.75 -7.19
N ASP A 482 13.40 -24.22 -6.34
CA ASP A 482 12.40 -25.04 -5.69
C ASP A 482 11.60 -25.78 -6.77
N ASN A 483 11.21 -27.03 -6.49
CA ASN A 483 10.33 -27.76 -7.37
C ASN A 483 9.09 -26.90 -7.63
N PRO A 484 8.72 -26.66 -8.90
CA PRO A 484 7.55 -25.87 -9.20
C PRO A 484 6.34 -26.48 -8.49
N ASP A 485 5.61 -25.64 -7.77
CA ASP A 485 4.42 -26.05 -7.04
C ASP A 485 3.22 -26.15 -8.01
N TRP A 486 2.42 -27.21 -7.90
CA TRP A 486 1.18 -27.42 -8.66
C TRP A 486 0.11 -28.02 -7.77
N LEU A 487 -1.15 -27.70 -8.06
CA LEU A 487 -2.28 -28.37 -7.42
C LEU A 487 -2.37 -29.77 -8.02
N ASP A 488 -2.39 -30.81 -7.20
CA ASP A 488 -2.62 -32.19 -7.63
C ASP A 488 -4.06 -32.38 -8.16
N GLU A 489 -4.34 -33.55 -8.73
CA GLU A 489 -5.65 -33.82 -9.32
C GLU A 489 -6.79 -33.81 -8.30
N VAL A 490 -6.54 -34.35 -7.10
CA VAL A 490 -7.49 -34.37 -5.99
C VAL A 490 -7.90 -32.94 -5.63
N THR A 491 -6.93 -32.04 -5.41
CA THR A 491 -7.18 -30.63 -5.10
C THR A 491 -7.92 -29.92 -6.22
N ARG A 492 -7.50 -30.11 -7.48
CA ARG A 492 -8.16 -29.45 -8.63
C ARG A 492 -9.62 -29.87 -8.76
N ASN A 493 -9.91 -31.16 -8.59
CA ASN A 493 -11.25 -31.70 -8.68
C ASN A 493 -12.12 -31.20 -7.52
N ALA A 494 -11.59 -31.19 -6.30
CA ALA A 494 -12.27 -30.62 -5.14
C ALA A 494 -12.60 -29.13 -5.35
N ILE A 495 -11.65 -28.31 -5.82
CA ILE A 495 -11.92 -26.90 -6.13
C ILE A 495 -13.06 -26.78 -7.14
N LYS A 496 -13.01 -27.53 -8.25
CA LYS A 496 -14.05 -27.52 -9.30
C LYS A 496 -15.42 -27.91 -8.77
N GLN A 497 -15.48 -28.93 -7.91
CA GLN A 497 -16.73 -29.39 -7.29
C GLN A 497 -17.38 -28.30 -6.43
N HIS A 498 -16.60 -27.41 -5.81
CA HIS A 498 -17.13 -26.35 -4.95
C HIS A 498 -17.23 -24.96 -5.61
N LEU A 499 -16.93 -24.82 -6.91
CA LEU A 499 -17.01 -23.52 -7.60
C LEU A 499 -18.41 -22.89 -7.59
N PHE A 500 -19.47 -23.69 -7.40
CA PHE A 500 -20.84 -23.18 -7.28
C PHE A 500 -21.09 -22.36 -6.01
N ARG A 501 -20.19 -22.45 -4.99
CA ARG A 501 -20.29 -21.71 -3.72
C ARG A 501 -19.65 -20.31 -3.76
N ILE A 502 -19.13 -19.90 -4.91
CA ILE A 502 -18.50 -18.59 -5.10
C ILE A 502 -19.15 -17.84 -6.27
N PRO A 503 -18.96 -16.52 -6.39
CA PRO A 503 -19.60 -15.74 -7.43
C PRO A 503 -19.20 -16.25 -8.82
N LEU A 504 -20.20 -16.45 -9.69
CA LEU A 504 -20.00 -17.02 -11.03
C LEU A 504 -18.87 -16.36 -11.85
N PRO A 505 -18.71 -15.01 -11.86
CA PRO A 505 -17.62 -14.38 -12.62
C PRO A 505 -16.22 -14.76 -12.10
N ILE A 506 -16.10 -15.07 -10.81
CA ILE A 506 -14.85 -15.51 -10.19
C ILE A 506 -14.56 -16.97 -10.55
N ALA A 507 -15.59 -17.82 -10.51
CA ALA A 507 -15.49 -19.20 -10.96
C ALA A 507 -15.09 -19.28 -12.44
N ASN A 508 -15.73 -18.47 -13.31
CA ASN A 508 -15.39 -18.37 -14.72
C ASN A 508 -13.93 -17.95 -14.93
N GLN A 509 -13.44 -16.95 -14.16
CA GLN A 509 -12.05 -16.54 -14.22
C GLN A 509 -11.10 -17.70 -13.87
N TYR A 510 -11.39 -18.47 -12.83
CA TYR A 510 -10.59 -19.64 -12.46
C TYR A 510 -10.56 -20.67 -13.59
N LEU A 511 -11.72 -21.06 -14.13
CA LEU A 511 -11.84 -22.07 -15.19
C LEU A 511 -11.11 -21.65 -16.47
N ILE A 512 -11.24 -20.38 -16.89
CA ILE A 512 -10.57 -19.86 -18.08
C ILE A 512 -9.06 -19.76 -17.87
N GLN A 513 -8.61 -19.33 -16.68
CA GLN A 513 -7.19 -19.26 -16.37
C GLN A 513 -6.53 -20.64 -16.29
N GLU A 514 -7.21 -21.61 -15.68
CA GLU A 514 -6.77 -23.00 -15.65
C GLU A 514 -6.73 -23.58 -17.06
N TYR A 515 -7.81 -23.44 -17.83
CA TYR A 515 -7.89 -23.95 -19.19
C TYR A 515 -6.76 -23.42 -20.05
N THR A 516 -6.65 -22.11 -20.20
CA THR A 516 -5.65 -21.46 -21.09
C THR A 516 -4.21 -21.59 -20.61
N ALA A 517 -3.99 -22.08 -19.39
CA ALA A 517 -2.71 -22.02 -18.69
C ALA A 517 -2.10 -20.60 -18.71
N ALA A 518 -2.89 -19.53 -18.87
CA ALA A 518 -2.36 -18.18 -19.06
C ALA A 518 -1.65 -17.64 -17.81
N ARG A 519 -0.67 -16.74 -18.01
CA ARG A 519 -0.02 -16.07 -16.87
C ARG A 519 -1.03 -15.12 -16.21
N PRO A 520 -0.93 -14.86 -14.89
CA PRO A 520 -1.83 -13.93 -14.21
C PRO A 520 -1.94 -12.54 -14.86
N GLY A 521 -0.85 -12.03 -15.45
CA GLY A 521 -0.88 -10.77 -16.19
C GLY A 521 -1.74 -10.84 -17.46
N ASP A 522 -1.52 -11.88 -18.26
CA ASP A 522 -2.19 -12.10 -19.55
C ASP A 522 -3.70 -12.33 -19.37
N ILE A 523 -4.10 -13.14 -18.39
CA ILE A 523 -5.52 -13.43 -18.13
C ILE A 523 -6.28 -12.23 -17.54
N CYS A 524 -5.66 -11.46 -16.65
CA CYS A 524 -6.31 -10.27 -16.07
C CYS A 524 -6.56 -9.18 -17.11
N GLN A 525 -5.81 -9.20 -18.22
CA GLN A 525 -5.93 -8.25 -19.33
C GLN A 525 -6.46 -8.92 -20.61
N MET A 526 -7.07 -10.11 -20.49
CA MET A 526 -7.68 -10.80 -21.61
C MET A 526 -8.80 -9.94 -22.21
N ASN A 527 -8.77 -9.75 -23.52
CA ASN A 527 -9.73 -8.92 -24.24
C ASN A 527 -11.14 -9.52 -24.17
N PHE A 528 -12.15 -8.66 -24.20
CA PHE A 528 -13.55 -9.06 -24.23
C PHE A 528 -13.87 -9.99 -25.42
N ASN A 529 -13.37 -9.66 -26.62
CA ASN A 529 -13.55 -10.45 -27.84
C ASN A 529 -12.43 -11.50 -28.01
N CYS A 530 -12.20 -12.34 -27.01
CA CYS A 530 -11.12 -13.35 -27.06
C CYS A 530 -11.51 -14.62 -27.83
N LEU A 531 -12.77 -14.85 -28.16
CA LEU A 531 -13.19 -15.99 -28.98
C LEU A 531 -13.10 -15.63 -30.45
N ILE A 532 -12.39 -16.46 -31.23
CA ILE A 532 -12.30 -16.34 -32.69
C ILE A 532 -12.67 -17.67 -33.34
N GLU A 533 -13.40 -17.60 -34.45
CA GLU A 533 -13.70 -18.76 -35.29
C GLU A 533 -12.80 -18.75 -36.52
N MET A 534 -12.17 -19.89 -36.80
CA MET A 534 -11.32 -20.08 -37.97
C MET A 534 -11.56 -21.49 -38.50
N ASN A 535 -11.94 -21.61 -39.78
CA ASN A 535 -12.19 -22.90 -40.45
C ASN A 535 -13.15 -23.83 -39.68
N GLY A 536 -14.26 -23.27 -39.17
CA GLY A 536 -15.26 -24.00 -38.39
C GLY A 536 -14.80 -24.47 -36.99
N LYS A 537 -13.62 -24.04 -36.53
CA LYS A 537 -13.10 -24.32 -35.20
C LYS A 537 -12.97 -23.03 -34.39
N TRP A 538 -13.29 -23.13 -33.10
CA TRP A 538 -13.22 -22.01 -32.17
C TRP A 538 -11.89 -22.00 -31.43
N TYR A 539 -11.36 -20.81 -31.18
CA TYR A 539 -10.11 -20.61 -30.46
C TYR A 539 -10.25 -19.50 -29.42
N VAL A 540 -9.56 -19.65 -28.29
CA VAL A 540 -9.30 -18.59 -27.31
C VAL A 540 -8.01 -17.88 -27.73
N ASN A 541 -8.12 -16.62 -28.13
CA ASN A 541 -7.04 -15.76 -28.56
C ASN A 541 -6.75 -14.70 -27.50
N PHE A 542 -5.50 -14.61 -27.05
CA PHE A 542 -5.08 -13.64 -26.03
C PHE A 542 -3.65 -13.18 -26.22
N TYR A 543 -3.36 -11.98 -25.74
CA TYR A 543 -2.04 -11.37 -25.86
C TYR A 543 -1.14 -11.75 -24.68
N GLN A 544 0.06 -12.24 -24.97
CA GLN A 544 1.07 -12.55 -23.97
C GLN A 544 1.97 -11.34 -23.74
N HIS A 545 1.78 -10.61 -22.64
CA HIS A 545 2.49 -9.35 -22.40
C HIS A 545 3.99 -9.52 -22.22
N LYS A 546 4.42 -10.65 -21.65
CA LYS A 546 5.87 -10.93 -21.43
C LYS A 546 6.63 -11.13 -22.75
N THR A 547 6.01 -11.77 -23.73
CA THR A 547 6.63 -12.12 -25.03
C THR A 547 6.18 -11.18 -26.15
N LYS A 548 5.21 -10.30 -25.86
CA LYS A 548 4.64 -9.29 -26.77
C LYS A 548 4.03 -9.87 -28.05
N ARG A 549 3.37 -11.03 -27.97
CA ARG A 549 2.73 -11.70 -29.12
C ARG A 549 1.36 -12.28 -28.78
N TRP A 550 0.57 -12.53 -29.81
CA TRP A 550 -0.70 -13.24 -29.70
C TRP A 550 -0.49 -14.74 -29.56
N HIS A 551 -1.25 -15.36 -28.66
CA HIS A 551 -1.32 -16.81 -28.51
C HIS A 551 -2.76 -17.28 -28.72
N LYS A 552 -2.90 -18.46 -29.34
CA LYS A 552 -4.18 -19.06 -29.68
C LYS A 552 -4.22 -20.50 -29.19
N ILE A 553 -5.30 -20.85 -28.51
CA ILE A 553 -5.55 -22.21 -28.02
C ILE A 553 -6.93 -22.63 -28.53
N LEU A 554 -7.08 -23.88 -28.99
CA LEU A 554 -8.38 -24.41 -29.38
C LEU A 554 -9.38 -24.25 -28.22
N ALA A 555 -10.60 -23.82 -28.49
CA ALA A 555 -11.67 -23.66 -27.51
C ALA A 555 -12.63 -24.86 -27.62
N THR A 556 -12.70 -25.68 -26.57
CA THR A 556 -13.77 -26.68 -26.49
C THR A 556 -15.14 -26.01 -26.32
N ARG A 557 -16.21 -26.78 -26.55
CA ARG A 557 -17.58 -26.28 -26.39
C ARG A 557 -17.84 -25.80 -24.95
N GLU A 558 -17.28 -26.49 -23.96
CA GLU A 558 -17.44 -26.18 -22.54
C GLU A 558 -16.79 -24.83 -22.21
N ILE A 559 -15.53 -24.63 -22.61
CA ILE A 559 -14.85 -23.37 -22.30
C ILE A 559 -15.44 -22.20 -23.08
N ARG A 560 -15.91 -22.43 -24.30
CA ARG A 560 -16.62 -21.44 -25.10
C ARG A 560 -17.85 -20.94 -24.34
N LYS A 561 -18.70 -21.85 -23.84
CA LYS A 561 -19.88 -21.48 -23.04
C LYS A 561 -19.52 -20.66 -21.80
N VAL A 562 -18.44 -21.03 -21.09
CA VAL A 562 -17.96 -20.29 -19.91
C VAL A 562 -17.53 -18.87 -20.29
N ILE A 563 -16.83 -18.70 -21.42
CA ILE A 563 -16.41 -17.38 -21.90
C ILE A 563 -17.63 -16.56 -22.36
N GLU A 564 -18.57 -17.14 -23.09
CA GLU A 564 -19.80 -16.46 -23.54
C GLU A 564 -20.65 -15.98 -22.34
N GLN A 565 -20.80 -16.83 -21.31
CA GLN A 565 -21.47 -16.44 -20.05
C GLN A 565 -20.74 -15.27 -19.37
N GLN A 566 -19.41 -15.31 -19.34
CA GLN A 566 -18.61 -14.23 -18.79
C GLN A 566 -18.75 -12.92 -19.60
N GLN A 567 -18.80 -13.00 -20.93
CA GLN A 567 -19.03 -11.87 -21.82
C GLN A 567 -20.40 -11.23 -21.56
N GLN A 568 -21.46 -12.04 -21.46
CA GLN A 568 -22.82 -11.56 -21.14
C GLN A 568 -22.85 -10.83 -19.79
N TRP A 569 -22.22 -11.41 -18.76
CA TRP A 569 -22.16 -10.79 -17.44
C TRP A 569 -21.40 -9.45 -17.46
N ILE A 570 -20.28 -9.37 -18.19
CA ILE A 570 -19.52 -8.12 -18.34
C ILE A 570 -20.34 -7.05 -19.07
N GLN A 571 -21.02 -7.39 -20.16
CA GLN A 571 -21.85 -6.43 -20.90
C GLN A 571 -22.94 -5.83 -20.00
N HIS A 572 -23.61 -6.67 -19.21
CA HIS A 572 -24.63 -6.23 -18.28
C HIS A 572 -24.07 -5.38 -17.13
N THR A 573 -22.87 -5.71 -16.64
CA THR A 573 -22.31 -5.13 -15.40
C THR A 573 -21.44 -3.89 -15.64
N ALA A 574 -20.61 -3.91 -16.67
CA ALA A 574 -19.60 -2.89 -16.97
C ALA A 574 -19.90 -2.07 -18.25
N GLY A 575 -20.93 -2.47 -19.00
CA GLY A 575 -21.32 -1.85 -20.26
C GLY A 575 -20.55 -2.41 -21.47
N SER A 576 -21.11 -2.16 -22.65
CA SER A 576 -20.58 -2.65 -23.94
C SER A 576 -19.21 -2.06 -24.33
N SER A 577 -18.83 -0.91 -23.76
CA SER A 577 -17.56 -0.24 -24.04
C SER A 577 -16.38 -0.76 -23.20
N TYR A 578 -16.60 -1.70 -22.29
CA TYR A 578 -15.52 -2.22 -21.43
C TYR A 578 -14.68 -3.27 -22.18
N PRO A 579 -13.35 -3.08 -22.32
CA PRO A 579 -12.55 -3.83 -23.30
C PRO A 579 -12.05 -5.21 -22.83
N TYR A 580 -12.25 -5.57 -21.56
CA TYR A 580 -11.68 -6.79 -20.97
C TYR A 580 -12.74 -7.82 -20.59
N LEU A 581 -12.37 -9.10 -20.65
CA LEU A 581 -13.24 -10.22 -20.26
C LEU A 581 -13.50 -10.29 -18.74
N PHE A 582 -12.63 -9.70 -17.93
CA PHE A 582 -12.76 -9.69 -16.48
C PHE A 582 -12.69 -8.28 -15.90
N CYS A 583 -13.34 -8.09 -14.76
CA CYS A 583 -13.33 -6.84 -14.02
C CYS A 583 -12.89 -7.06 -12.57
N HIS A 584 -12.52 -5.99 -11.88
CA HIS A 584 -12.10 -6.05 -10.49
C HIS A 584 -13.29 -5.98 -9.53
N PHE A 585 -13.10 -6.41 -8.29
CA PHE A 585 -14.13 -6.37 -7.26
C PHE A 585 -13.68 -5.54 -6.06
N ARG A 586 -14.59 -4.71 -5.56
CA ARG A 586 -14.44 -3.97 -4.31
C ARG A 586 -14.89 -4.84 -3.13
N SER A 587 -14.21 -4.69 -1.99
CA SER A 587 -14.68 -5.18 -0.68
C SER A 587 -14.84 -6.69 -0.55
N ILE A 588 -13.79 -7.46 -0.82
CA ILE A 588 -13.76 -8.90 -0.50
C ILE A 588 -13.38 -9.04 0.98
N ARG A 589 -14.22 -9.69 1.79
CA ARG A 589 -13.96 -10.01 3.20
C ARG A 589 -14.16 -11.50 3.45
N GLN A 590 -13.52 -12.05 4.48
CA GLN A 590 -13.62 -13.49 4.79
C GLN A 590 -15.03 -13.86 5.29
N GLU A 591 -15.72 -12.92 5.93
CA GLU A 591 -17.10 -13.08 6.40
C GLU A 591 -18.13 -13.07 5.25
N SER A 592 -17.73 -12.71 4.03
CA SER A 592 -18.63 -12.70 2.87
C SER A 592 -18.86 -14.08 2.26
N TYR A 593 -18.15 -15.12 2.71
CA TYR A 593 -18.39 -16.47 2.22
C TYR A 593 -19.60 -17.10 2.94
N PRO A 594 -20.52 -17.80 2.23
CA PRO A 594 -20.51 -18.08 0.79
C PRO A 594 -21.32 -17.09 -0.07
N ASP A 595 -22.06 -16.15 0.53
CA ASP A 595 -23.11 -15.40 -0.18
C ASP A 595 -22.60 -14.22 -1.02
N PHE A 596 -21.48 -13.61 -0.58
CA PHE A 596 -20.80 -12.50 -1.23
C PHE A 596 -21.65 -11.25 -1.52
N ASP A 597 -22.77 -11.03 -0.82
CA ASP A 597 -23.72 -9.91 -1.02
C ASP A 597 -23.09 -8.51 -1.12
N ASN A 598 -21.92 -8.32 -0.50
CA ASN A 598 -21.24 -7.03 -0.41
C ASN A 598 -20.16 -6.80 -1.48
N ILE A 599 -19.86 -7.78 -2.33
CA ILE A 599 -18.87 -7.58 -3.40
C ILE A 599 -19.47 -6.67 -4.47
N LYS A 600 -18.65 -5.73 -4.97
CA LYS A 600 -19.10 -4.79 -6.02
C LYS A 600 -18.14 -4.81 -7.19
N PRO A 601 -18.62 -5.07 -8.42
CA PRO A 601 -17.78 -5.02 -9.61
C PRO A 601 -17.29 -3.60 -9.88
N LEU A 602 -16.13 -3.48 -10.52
CA LEU A 602 -15.47 -2.24 -10.91
C LEU A 602 -14.96 -2.42 -12.35
N PRO A 603 -15.26 -1.52 -13.30
CA PRO A 603 -14.85 -1.61 -14.70
C PRO A 603 -13.38 -1.24 -14.87
N LYS A 604 -12.52 -2.09 -14.32
CA LYS A 604 -11.08 -2.10 -14.50
C LYS A 604 -10.61 -3.55 -14.39
N PRO A 605 -9.52 -3.94 -15.07
CA PRO A 605 -9.07 -5.32 -15.04
C PRO A 605 -8.71 -5.77 -13.61
N PRO A 606 -8.81 -7.07 -13.30
CA PRO A 606 -8.37 -7.61 -12.02
C PRO A 606 -6.90 -7.25 -11.73
N ARG A 607 -6.56 -7.15 -10.43
CA ARG A 607 -5.18 -6.93 -10.00
C ARG A 607 -4.34 -8.18 -10.26
N ILE A 608 -3.12 -8.00 -10.76
CA ILE A 608 -2.21 -9.12 -11.07
C ILE A 608 -1.63 -9.74 -9.79
N LYS A 609 -1.36 -8.93 -8.76
CA LYS A 609 -0.76 -9.39 -7.48
C LYS A 609 -1.71 -10.31 -6.73
N SER A 610 -1.24 -11.49 -6.33
CA SER A 610 -2.04 -12.54 -5.69
C SER A 610 -2.83 -12.06 -4.45
N GLY A 611 -2.24 -11.20 -3.60
CA GLY A 611 -2.91 -10.67 -2.41
C GLY A 611 -4.03 -9.66 -2.70
N GLU A 612 -4.07 -9.08 -3.91
CA GLU A 612 -5.08 -8.10 -4.32
C GLU A 612 -6.04 -8.67 -5.39
N ASN A 613 -5.70 -9.80 -5.99
CA ASN A 613 -6.47 -10.45 -7.03
C ASN A 613 -7.74 -11.09 -6.43
N ALA A 614 -8.90 -10.74 -6.97
CA ALA A 614 -10.19 -11.18 -6.43
C ALA A 614 -10.36 -12.70 -6.49
N MET A 615 -10.02 -13.31 -7.62
CA MET A 615 -10.10 -14.76 -7.81
C MET A 615 -9.18 -15.49 -6.85
N VAL A 616 -7.93 -15.05 -6.71
CA VAL A 616 -6.99 -15.69 -5.77
C VAL A 616 -7.49 -15.65 -4.33
N ARG A 617 -8.01 -14.50 -3.88
CA ARG A 617 -8.52 -14.34 -2.52
C ARG A 617 -9.73 -15.21 -2.26
N ILE A 618 -10.67 -15.27 -3.20
CA ILE A 618 -11.91 -16.04 -3.04
C ILE A 618 -11.64 -17.55 -3.14
N ILE A 619 -10.75 -18.01 -4.03
CA ILE A 619 -10.35 -19.42 -4.09
C ILE A 619 -9.61 -19.85 -2.82
N ARG A 620 -8.78 -18.98 -2.22
CA ARG A 620 -8.19 -19.27 -0.89
C ARG A 620 -9.26 -19.43 0.18
N MET A 621 -10.28 -18.56 0.19
CA MET A 621 -11.41 -18.70 1.10
C MET A 621 -12.16 -20.01 0.86
N LEU A 622 -12.37 -20.40 -0.40
CA LEU A 622 -13.00 -21.68 -0.76
C LEU A 622 -12.20 -22.86 -0.21
N ILE A 623 -10.88 -22.89 -0.44
CA ILE A 623 -9.98 -23.94 0.08
C ILE A 623 -10.05 -24.00 1.61
N GLU A 624 -10.05 -22.85 2.29
CA GLU A 624 -10.13 -22.77 3.74
C GLU A 624 -11.47 -23.26 4.30
N ARG A 625 -12.59 -22.82 3.71
CA ARG A 625 -13.96 -23.05 4.20
C ARG A 625 -14.47 -24.45 3.90
N GLU A 626 -14.11 -24.99 2.74
CA GLU A 626 -14.46 -26.35 2.33
C GLU A 626 -13.40 -27.38 2.78
N ASN A 627 -12.36 -26.93 3.51
CA ASN A 627 -11.26 -27.78 4.01
C ASN A 627 -10.63 -28.64 2.89
N ILE A 628 -10.45 -28.05 1.71
CA ILE A 628 -9.84 -28.73 0.56
C ILE A 628 -8.39 -29.06 0.88
N ARG A 629 -8.02 -30.32 0.66
CA ARG A 629 -6.68 -30.87 0.93
C ARG A 629 -6.15 -31.59 -0.30
N ASP A 630 -4.83 -31.64 -0.40
CA ASP A 630 -4.13 -32.45 -1.38
C ASP A 630 -4.15 -33.94 -1.01
N ALA A 631 -3.58 -34.79 -1.87
CA ALA A 631 -3.47 -36.23 -1.68
C ALA A 631 -2.69 -36.63 -0.41
N ASN A 632 -1.89 -35.72 0.16
CA ASN A 632 -1.14 -35.94 1.40
C ASN A 632 -1.89 -35.37 2.63
N GLY A 633 -3.12 -34.92 2.45
CA GLY A 633 -3.92 -34.31 3.51
C GLY A 633 -3.49 -32.90 3.90
N GLN A 634 -2.60 -32.25 3.15
CA GLN A 634 -2.12 -30.89 3.41
C GLN A 634 -2.98 -29.85 2.72
N LYS A 635 -3.02 -28.62 3.28
CA LYS A 635 -3.76 -27.51 2.68
C LYS A 635 -2.93 -26.85 1.58
N PRO A 636 -3.42 -26.76 0.34
CA PRO A 636 -2.66 -26.21 -0.78
C PRO A 636 -2.57 -24.67 -0.72
N TYR A 637 -1.41 -24.11 -1.11
CA TYR A 637 -1.22 -22.65 -1.18
C TYR A 637 -1.51 -22.07 -2.57
N PHE A 638 -2.70 -21.49 -2.74
CA PHE A 638 -3.12 -20.98 -4.05
C PHE A 638 -2.55 -19.59 -4.38
N THR A 639 -1.89 -19.38 -5.54
CA THR A 639 -1.32 -18.06 -5.94
C THR A 639 -1.85 -17.51 -7.26
N GLY A 640 -2.78 -18.19 -7.91
CA GLY A 640 -3.21 -17.91 -9.28
C GLY A 640 -2.18 -18.37 -10.32
N LYS A 641 -0.88 -18.08 -10.13
CA LYS A 641 0.20 -18.60 -10.99
C LYS A 641 0.15 -20.14 -11.06
N ILE A 642 -0.17 -20.80 -9.94
CA ILE A 642 -0.24 -22.25 -9.81
C ILE A 642 -1.18 -22.93 -10.81
N THR A 643 -2.21 -22.25 -11.33
CA THR A 643 -3.12 -22.82 -12.33
C THR A 643 -2.39 -23.19 -13.62
N ARG A 644 -1.40 -22.37 -14.04
CA ARG A 644 -0.57 -22.65 -15.21
C ARG A 644 0.28 -23.91 -15.00
N HIS A 645 0.94 -24.02 -13.85
CA HIS A 645 1.75 -25.19 -13.51
C HIS A 645 0.88 -26.46 -13.53
N SER A 646 -0.25 -26.40 -12.82
CA SER A 646 -1.18 -27.53 -12.71
C SER A 646 -1.75 -27.97 -14.06
N ARG A 647 -2.12 -27.02 -14.94
CA ARG A 647 -2.60 -27.34 -16.28
C ARG A 647 -1.52 -27.95 -17.16
N LEU A 648 -0.31 -27.41 -17.12
CA LEU A 648 0.80 -27.92 -17.92
C LEU A 648 1.25 -29.30 -17.45
N GLN A 649 1.22 -29.57 -16.14
CA GLN A 649 1.46 -30.90 -15.60
C GLN A 649 0.41 -31.91 -16.10
N PHE A 650 -0.88 -31.54 -16.07
CA PHE A 650 -1.93 -32.38 -16.62
C PHE A 650 -1.72 -32.69 -18.11
N ILE A 651 -1.42 -31.66 -18.92
CA ILE A 651 -1.21 -31.84 -20.36
C ILE A 651 0.01 -32.72 -20.61
N ARG A 652 1.10 -32.50 -19.87
CA ARG A 652 2.30 -33.33 -19.96
C ARG A 652 2.00 -34.79 -19.65
N THR A 653 1.33 -35.07 -18.53
CA THR A 653 1.01 -36.46 -18.13
C THR A 653 0.13 -37.15 -19.17
N LYS A 654 -0.77 -36.41 -19.84
CA LYS A 654 -1.73 -36.99 -20.78
C LYS A 654 -1.25 -37.04 -22.24
N TYR A 655 -0.44 -36.07 -22.67
CA TYR A 655 -0.12 -35.83 -24.07
C TYR A 655 1.38 -35.60 -24.34
N GLY A 656 2.24 -35.72 -23.32
CA GLY A 656 3.68 -35.55 -23.46
C GLY A 656 4.19 -34.12 -23.30
N MET A 657 5.52 -34.01 -23.23
CA MET A 657 6.23 -32.77 -22.89
C MET A 657 6.10 -31.70 -23.98
N GLU A 658 6.16 -32.10 -25.25
CA GLU A 658 6.04 -31.21 -26.40
C GLU A 658 4.65 -30.56 -26.46
N ALA A 659 3.60 -31.35 -26.21
CA ALA A 659 2.23 -30.83 -26.13
C ALA A 659 2.12 -29.75 -25.05
N ALA A 660 2.70 -29.97 -23.86
CA ALA A 660 2.71 -28.98 -22.79
C ALA A 660 3.51 -27.72 -23.19
N GLN A 661 4.65 -27.87 -23.86
CA GLN A 661 5.44 -26.74 -24.36
C GLN A 661 4.66 -25.89 -25.37
N LEU A 662 4.07 -26.53 -26.38
CA LEU A 662 3.27 -25.88 -27.42
C LEU A 662 2.03 -25.20 -26.82
N TYR A 663 1.35 -25.87 -25.89
CA TYR A 663 0.19 -25.31 -25.20
C TYR A 663 0.52 -24.01 -24.45
N ALA A 664 1.66 -23.99 -23.78
CA ALA A 664 2.14 -22.83 -23.04
C ALA A 664 2.82 -21.76 -23.91
N ASP A 665 3.11 -22.10 -25.17
CA ASP A 665 3.90 -21.30 -26.11
C ASP A 665 5.28 -20.92 -25.53
N HIS A 666 5.98 -21.92 -24.96
CA HIS A 666 7.35 -21.75 -24.49
C HIS A 666 8.35 -21.97 -25.64
N LYS A 667 9.34 -21.07 -25.73
CA LYS A 667 10.42 -21.18 -26.73
C LYS A 667 11.35 -22.38 -26.52
N SER A 668 11.49 -22.84 -25.27
CA SER A 668 12.42 -23.90 -24.88
C SER A 668 11.69 -24.93 -24.01
N SER A 669 11.90 -26.21 -24.33
CA SER A 669 11.43 -27.35 -23.55
C SER A 669 11.96 -27.30 -22.10
N THR A 670 13.20 -26.84 -21.91
CA THR A 670 13.83 -26.63 -20.59
C THR A 670 13.02 -25.71 -19.70
N THR A 671 12.46 -24.62 -20.25
CA THR A 671 11.62 -23.69 -19.48
C THR A 671 10.36 -24.40 -18.97
N THR A 672 9.70 -25.18 -19.83
CA THR A 672 8.50 -25.92 -19.45
C THR A 672 8.82 -26.97 -18.39
N PHE A 673 9.91 -27.72 -18.57
CA PHE A 673 10.35 -28.80 -17.68
C PHE A 673 10.74 -28.27 -16.29
N GLN A 674 11.70 -27.35 -16.24
CA GLN A 674 12.30 -26.90 -14.97
C GLN A 674 11.34 -26.07 -14.13
N HIS A 675 10.42 -25.34 -14.77
CA HIS A 675 9.65 -24.30 -14.08
C HIS A 675 8.16 -24.54 -14.04
N TYR A 676 7.60 -25.51 -14.77
CA TYR A 676 6.14 -25.66 -14.83
C TYR A 676 5.66 -27.09 -14.69
N ALA A 677 6.30 -28.04 -15.38
CA ALA A 677 5.84 -29.41 -15.46
C ALA A 677 7.02 -30.40 -15.37
N PRO A 678 7.73 -30.48 -14.23
CA PRO A 678 8.78 -31.45 -14.03
C PRO A 678 8.17 -32.86 -13.86
N PRO A 679 8.95 -33.92 -14.12
CA PRO A 679 8.53 -35.28 -13.80
C PRO A 679 8.38 -35.42 -12.29
N THR A 680 7.49 -36.31 -11.84
CA THR A 680 7.57 -36.77 -10.45
C THR A 680 8.76 -37.71 -10.26
N ARG A 681 9.21 -37.91 -9.02
CA ARG A 681 10.31 -38.84 -8.71
C ARG A 681 9.96 -40.27 -9.10
N GLU A 682 8.69 -40.63 -8.99
CA GLU A 682 8.15 -41.96 -9.31
C GLU A 682 8.10 -42.17 -10.82
N GLN A 683 7.75 -41.13 -11.59
CA GLN A 683 7.84 -41.14 -13.06
C GLN A 683 9.29 -41.17 -13.56
N ILE A 684 10.21 -40.59 -12.80
CA ILE A 684 11.65 -40.73 -13.05
C ILE A 684 12.04 -42.18 -12.75
N ALA A 685 11.73 -42.71 -11.56
CA ALA A 685 12.05 -44.08 -11.14
C ALA A 685 11.49 -45.18 -12.07
N SER A 686 10.27 -45.02 -12.60
CA SER A 686 9.64 -45.98 -13.51
C SER A 686 10.30 -46.04 -14.88
N VAL A 687 11.00 -44.98 -15.27
CA VAL A 687 11.80 -44.91 -16.51
C VAL A 687 13.29 -45.05 -16.20
N ASP A 688 13.73 -44.85 -14.95
CA ASP A 688 15.15 -44.89 -14.57
C ASP A 688 15.68 -46.31 -14.36
N LEU A 689 14.86 -47.32 -14.01
CA LEU A 689 15.39 -48.67 -13.77
C LEU A 689 16.09 -49.30 -15.00
N PRO A 690 15.58 -49.15 -16.25
CA PRO A 690 16.32 -49.56 -17.45
C PRO A 690 17.35 -48.53 -17.94
N PHE A 691 17.22 -47.25 -17.55
CA PHE A 691 18.03 -46.14 -18.10
C PHE A 691 19.15 -45.65 -17.18
N GLN A 692 19.25 -46.15 -15.95
CA GLN A 692 20.44 -46.04 -15.10
C GLN A 692 21.68 -46.72 -15.71
N GLU A 693 21.53 -47.39 -16.84
CA GLU A 693 22.67 -47.83 -17.63
C GLU A 693 23.26 -46.69 -18.50
N LEU A 694 22.47 -45.75 -19.02
CA LEU A 694 22.85 -44.80 -20.09
C LEU A 694 23.18 -43.38 -19.57
N LEU A 695 24.25 -43.25 -18.77
CA LEU A 695 24.27 -42.15 -17.79
C LEU A 695 24.99 -40.85 -18.15
N MET A 696 25.79 -40.75 -19.21
CA MET A 696 26.59 -39.52 -19.40
C MET A 696 26.74 -39.08 -20.86
N ASN A 697 27.04 -37.80 -21.06
CA ASN A 697 27.74 -37.37 -22.28
C ASN A 697 29.26 -37.41 -22.05
N PRO A 698 30.10 -37.28 -23.09
CA PRO A 698 31.56 -37.35 -22.92
C PRO A 698 32.18 -36.15 -22.20
N SER A 699 31.36 -35.17 -21.81
CA SER A 699 31.75 -34.04 -20.96
C SER A 699 31.42 -34.28 -19.49
N ASN A 700 31.21 -35.55 -19.11
CA ASN A 700 30.95 -35.97 -17.73
C ASN A 700 29.71 -35.32 -17.10
N LYS A 701 28.71 -34.98 -17.93
CA LYS A 701 27.44 -34.45 -17.44
C LYS A 701 26.39 -35.54 -17.50
N PHE A 702 25.83 -35.83 -16.33
CA PHE A 702 24.61 -36.62 -16.22
C PHE A 702 23.54 -35.97 -17.09
N LEU A 703 23.07 -36.72 -18.07
CA LEU A 703 21.98 -36.29 -18.92
C LEU A 703 20.69 -36.83 -18.30
N PRO A 704 19.73 -35.97 -17.92
CA PRO A 704 18.41 -36.47 -17.58
C PRO A 704 17.88 -37.26 -18.79
N TRP A 705 17.31 -38.44 -18.59
CA TRP A 705 16.89 -39.32 -19.70
C TRP A 705 15.96 -38.62 -20.70
N GLN A 706 15.22 -37.58 -20.30
CA GLN A 706 14.38 -36.76 -21.20
C GLN A 706 15.17 -35.80 -22.12
N SER A 707 16.50 -35.73 -22.00
CA SER A 707 17.41 -35.06 -22.94
C SER A 707 18.01 -36.01 -23.97
N LEU A 708 17.72 -37.31 -23.84
CA LEU A 708 18.01 -38.30 -24.86
C LEU A 708 16.93 -38.22 -25.95
N PRO A 709 17.29 -38.43 -27.23
CA PRO A 709 16.30 -38.46 -28.31
C PRO A 709 15.27 -39.56 -28.09
N GLU A 710 14.01 -39.29 -28.47
CA GLU A 710 12.92 -40.26 -28.36
C GLU A 710 13.19 -41.55 -29.15
N SER A 711 13.93 -41.47 -30.26
CA SER A 711 14.37 -42.66 -31.01
C SER A 711 15.27 -43.58 -30.16
N LEU A 712 16.19 -43.00 -29.39
CA LEU A 712 17.08 -43.73 -28.48
C LEU A 712 16.29 -44.30 -27.29
N LEU A 713 15.32 -43.55 -26.78
CA LEU A 713 14.46 -43.99 -25.68
C LEU A 713 13.50 -45.11 -26.10
N SER A 714 13.01 -45.08 -27.33
CA SER A 714 12.05 -46.06 -27.86
C SER A 714 12.72 -47.32 -28.40
N ASN A 715 13.95 -47.24 -28.90
CA ASN A 715 14.71 -48.38 -29.41
C ASN A 715 16.22 -48.22 -29.14
N PRO A 716 16.69 -48.49 -27.89
CA PRO A 716 18.09 -48.36 -27.53
C PRO A 716 19.03 -49.22 -28.40
N THR A 717 18.59 -50.42 -28.77
CA THR A 717 19.38 -51.38 -29.58
C THR A 717 19.70 -50.82 -30.98
N ALA A 718 18.78 -50.07 -31.60
CA ALA A 718 19.07 -49.45 -32.90
C ALA A 718 20.15 -48.36 -32.83
N HIS A 719 20.42 -47.83 -31.64
CA HIS A 719 21.41 -46.80 -31.37
C HIS A 719 22.73 -47.36 -30.79
N GLU A 720 22.83 -48.67 -30.64
CA GLU A 720 23.99 -49.36 -30.12
C GLU A 720 25.17 -49.30 -31.11
N LEU A 721 26.36 -49.00 -30.60
CA LEU A 721 27.56 -48.81 -31.41
C LEU A 721 28.45 -50.05 -31.50
N ASP A 722 28.01 -51.17 -30.92
CA ASP A 722 28.74 -52.45 -30.79
C ASP A 722 28.88 -53.21 -32.12
N LEU A 723 29.11 -52.48 -33.21
CA LEU A 723 29.35 -53.01 -34.54
C LEU A 723 30.85 -53.04 -34.82
N GLU A 724 31.36 -54.18 -35.26
CA GLU A 724 32.70 -54.27 -35.84
C GLU A 724 32.74 -53.44 -37.14
N ILE A 725 33.49 -52.33 -37.13
CA ILE A 725 33.74 -51.55 -38.33
C ILE A 725 35.11 -51.94 -38.86
N SER A 726 35.22 -53.02 -39.62
CA SER A 726 36.52 -53.41 -40.20
C SER A 726 37.13 -52.25 -41.02
N PRO A 727 38.42 -51.90 -40.85
CA PRO A 727 39.49 -52.55 -40.08
C PRO A 727 39.72 -51.97 -38.67
N ARG A 728 38.69 -51.42 -38.02
CA ARG A 728 38.75 -50.61 -36.78
C ARG A 728 38.18 -51.36 -35.56
N ASN A 729 38.69 -51.00 -34.38
CA ASN A 729 38.25 -51.53 -33.08
C ASN A 729 36.75 -51.26 -32.83
N VAL A 730 36.08 -52.20 -32.16
CA VAL A 730 34.69 -52.07 -31.72
C VAL A 730 34.54 -50.87 -30.79
N VAL A 731 33.51 -50.05 -31.01
CA VAL A 731 33.15 -48.95 -30.12
C VAL A 731 31.98 -49.39 -29.26
N TYR A 732 32.22 -49.58 -27.96
CA TYR A 732 31.15 -49.96 -27.06
C TYR A 732 30.29 -48.74 -26.69
N GLY A 733 28.96 -48.90 -26.59
CA GLY A 733 28.07 -47.87 -26.06
C GLY A 733 26.93 -47.51 -27.01
N HIS A 734 26.42 -46.28 -26.90
CA HIS A 734 25.28 -45.82 -27.69
C HIS A 734 25.52 -44.45 -28.32
N CYS A 735 24.84 -44.19 -29.44
CA CYS A 735 24.83 -42.90 -30.12
C CYS A 735 23.49 -42.19 -29.95
N ALA A 736 23.50 -40.93 -29.53
CA ALA A 736 22.31 -40.08 -29.50
C ALA A 736 21.96 -39.45 -30.87
N LEU A 737 22.58 -39.89 -31.96
CA LEU A 737 22.13 -39.54 -33.31
C LEU A 737 21.07 -40.56 -33.75
N ASP A 738 20.00 -40.12 -34.40
CA ASP A 738 19.03 -41.04 -35.03
C ASP A 738 19.76 -41.91 -36.07
N PRO A 739 19.65 -43.25 -36.02
CA PRO A 739 20.31 -44.17 -36.96
C PRO A 739 19.96 -43.91 -38.42
N LYS A 740 18.84 -43.23 -38.69
CA LYS A 740 18.42 -42.82 -40.04
C LYS A 740 19.21 -41.61 -40.57
N ILE A 741 19.97 -40.92 -39.72
CA ILE A 741 20.76 -39.75 -40.08
C ILE A 741 22.23 -40.18 -40.31
N PRO A 742 22.83 -39.86 -41.48
CA PRO A 742 24.24 -40.14 -41.73
C PRO A 742 25.14 -39.49 -40.67
N CYS A 743 26.04 -40.27 -40.06
CA CYS A 743 26.95 -39.76 -39.05
C CYS A 743 28.01 -38.82 -39.66
N PRO A 744 28.11 -37.55 -39.22
CA PRO A 744 29.11 -36.62 -39.75
C PRO A 744 30.52 -36.89 -39.23
N VAL A 745 30.65 -37.68 -38.16
CA VAL A 745 31.95 -37.95 -37.50
C VAL A 745 32.65 -39.17 -38.10
N ASN A 746 31.89 -40.18 -38.57
CA ASN A 746 32.23 -41.46 -39.24
C ASN A 746 33.70 -41.98 -39.17
N LEU A 747 34.42 -41.75 -38.08
CA LEU A 747 35.85 -42.02 -37.92
C LEU A 747 36.11 -42.45 -36.47
N PHE A 748 36.60 -43.67 -36.30
CA PHE A 748 37.28 -44.08 -35.08
C PHE A 748 38.58 -43.24 -34.93
N PRO A 749 39.01 -42.85 -33.72
CA PRO A 749 38.40 -43.04 -32.39
C PRO A 749 37.50 -41.88 -31.93
N LYS A 750 37.04 -41.02 -32.86
CA LYS A 750 36.35 -39.77 -32.51
C LYS A 750 35.01 -39.99 -31.78
N CYS A 751 34.46 -41.20 -31.82
CA CYS A 751 33.23 -41.56 -31.11
C CYS A 751 33.34 -41.36 -29.60
N TYR A 752 34.39 -41.84 -28.93
CA TYR A 752 34.51 -41.69 -27.46
C TYR A 752 34.62 -40.22 -27.00
N GLY A 753 35.01 -39.31 -27.89
CA GLY A 753 35.02 -37.86 -27.66
C GLY A 753 33.83 -37.11 -28.27
N CYS A 754 32.91 -37.79 -28.95
CA CYS A 754 31.82 -37.18 -29.71
C CYS A 754 30.69 -36.73 -28.79
N SER A 755 30.18 -35.50 -28.94
CA SER A 755 29.07 -34.99 -28.12
C SER A 755 27.79 -35.85 -28.13
N SER A 756 27.62 -36.72 -29.14
CA SER A 756 26.50 -37.67 -29.26
C SER A 756 26.74 -39.02 -28.58
N PHE A 757 27.96 -39.34 -28.16
CA PHE A 757 28.27 -40.63 -27.52
C PHE A 757 27.69 -40.73 -26.11
N ARG A 758 27.18 -41.90 -25.74
CA ARG A 758 26.57 -42.19 -24.44
C ARG A 758 27.18 -43.47 -23.85
N PRO A 759 28.16 -43.38 -22.95
CA PRO A 759 28.70 -44.55 -22.25
C PRO A 759 27.63 -45.17 -21.35
N SER A 760 27.74 -46.50 -21.18
CA SER A 760 26.81 -47.31 -20.38
C SER A 760 27.48 -47.98 -19.18
N SER A 761 26.93 -47.89 -17.97
CA SER A 761 27.51 -48.57 -16.79
C SER A 761 27.55 -50.10 -16.96
N SER A 762 26.59 -50.69 -17.66
CA SER A 762 26.58 -52.13 -18.01
C SER A 762 27.76 -52.57 -18.88
N LYS A 763 28.38 -51.64 -19.61
CA LYS A 763 29.54 -51.89 -20.48
C LYS A 763 30.87 -51.50 -19.84
N LEU A 764 30.89 -51.14 -18.55
CA LEU A 764 32.10 -50.72 -17.84
C LEU A 764 33.27 -51.72 -17.98
N PRO A 765 33.09 -53.04 -17.82
CA PRO A 765 34.19 -53.99 -18.02
C PRO A 765 34.81 -53.94 -19.43
N LEU A 766 34.00 -53.63 -20.45
CA LEU A 766 34.44 -53.51 -21.84
C LEU A 766 35.23 -52.21 -22.06
N TYR A 767 34.77 -51.09 -21.47
CA TYR A 767 35.54 -49.84 -21.49
C TYR A 767 36.88 -49.96 -20.80
N GLU A 768 36.95 -50.66 -19.67
CA GLU A 768 38.23 -50.88 -18.98
C GLU A 768 39.19 -51.69 -19.85
N ARG A 769 38.70 -52.77 -20.47
CA ARG A 769 39.50 -53.56 -21.40
C ARG A 769 40.01 -52.71 -22.56
N GLN A 770 39.14 -51.90 -23.18
CA GLN A 770 39.51 -51.01 -24.28
C GLN A 770 40.55 -49.98 -23.83
N TYR A 771 40.35 -49.34 -22.67
CA TYR A 771 41.25 -48.33 -22.13
C TYR A 771 42.65 -48.88 -21.84
N GLN A 772 42.74 -50.10 -21.26
CA GLN A 772 44.02 -50.77 -21.08
C GLN A 772 44.66 -51.19 -22.41
N GLY A 773 43.85 -51.67 -23.35
CA GLY A 773 44.31 -52.02 -24.70
C GLY A 773 44.90 -50.81 -25.45
N GLU A 774 44.26 -49.64 -25.39
CA GLU A 774 44.79 -48.41 -26.00
C GLU A 774 46.05 -47.91 -25.28
N LYS A 775 46.18 -48.09 -23.96
CA LYS A 775 47.44 -47.81 -23.24
C LYS A 775 48.58 -48.69 -23.71
N GLN A 776 48.33 -49.99 -23.88
CA GLN A 776 49.33 -50.93 -24.43
C GLN A 776 49.67 -50.57 -25.87
N ARG A 777 48.66 -50.26 -26.71
CA ARG A 777 48.86 -49.81 -28.09
C ARG A 777 49.67 -48.54 -28.18
N LEU A 778 49.46 -47.57 -27.27
CA LEU A 778 50.25 -46.35 -27.20
C LEU A 778 51.74 -46.65 -26.96
N VAL A 779 52.04 -47.50 -25.96
CA VAL A 779 53.41 -47.93 -25.66
C VAL A 779 54.04 -48.64 -26.86
N SER A 780 53.36 -49.63 -27.44
CA SER A 780 53.88 -50.36 -28.60
C SER A 780 54.05 -49.47 -29.84
N ALA A 781 53.19 -48.47 -30.03
CA ALA A 781 53.32 -47.50 -31.13
C ALA A 781 54.50 -46.54 -30.92
N GLU A 782 54.78 -46.16 -29.67
CA GLU A 782 55.97 -45.38 -29.30
C GLU A 782 57.26 -46.17 -29.53
N GLU A 783 57.28 -47.46 -29.17
CA GLU A 783 58.43 -48.36 -29.37
C GLU A 783 58.69 -48.67 -30.85
N SER A 784 57.64 -48.74 -31.67
CA SER A 784 57.73 -49.07 -33.11
C SER A 784 57.80 -47.84 -34.03
N GLY A 785 57.74 -46.62 -33.50
CA GLY A 785 57.74 -45.38 -34.29
C GLY A 785 56.48 -45.16 -35.14
N ALA A 786 55.37 -45.81 -34.78
CA ALA A 786 54.11 -45.73 -35.52
C ALA A 786 53.30 -44.48 -35.10
N GLU A 787 53.71 -43.30 -35.55
CA GLU A 787 53.15 -42.00 -35.11
C GLU A 787 51.62 -41.89 -35.27
N LEU A 788 51.03 -42.40 -36.35
CA LEU A 788 49.56 -42.38 -36.53
C LEU A 788 48.85 -43.23 -35.46
N ALA A 789 49.36 -44.43 -35.17
CA ALA A 789 48.78 -45.31 -34.17
C ALA A 789 48.92 -44.73 -32.75
N LYS A 790 50.03 -44.03 -32.49
CA LYS A 790 50.28 -43.30 -31.25
C LYS A 790 49.31 -42.13 -31.08
N GLU A 791 49.11 -41.30 -32.11
CA GLU A 791 48.15 -40.20 -32.07
C GLU A 791 46.71 -40.69 -31.84
N GLU A 792 46.30 -41.76 -32.51
CA GLU A 792 44.98 -42.36 -32.34
C GLU A 792 44.77 -42.94 -30.93
N ALA A 793 45.73 -43.72 -30.43
CA ALA A 793 45.67 -44.31 -29.10
C ALA A 793 45.60 -43.22 -28.03
N LYS A 794 46.45 -42.18 -28.15
CA LYS A 794 46.47 -41.03 -27.25
C LYS A 794 45.14 -40.27 -27.26
N ALA A 795 44.60 -39.95 -28.43
CA ALA A 795 43.31 -39.25 -28.54
C ALA A 795 42.15 -40.04 -27.93
N THR A 796 42.19 -41.37 -28.04
CA THR A 796 41.20 -42.27 -27.43
C THR A 796 41.28 -42.23 -25.91
N ILE A 797 42.48 -42.38 -25.35
CA ILE A 797 42.74 -42.31 -23.91
C ILE A 797 42.27 -40.96 -23.34
N GLU A 798 42.66 -39.85 -23.96
CA GLU A 798 42.27 -38.50 -23.54
C GLU A 798 40.75 -38.27 -23.60
N ALA A 799 40.06 -38.90 -24.55
CA ALA A 799 38.61 -38.85 -24.63
C ALA A 799 37.94 -39.65 -23.51
N MET A 800 38.45 -40.86 -23.23
CA MET A 800 37.94 -41.73 -22.16
C MET A 800 38.22 -41.17 -20.76
N ASP A 801 39.36 -40.53 -20.54
CA ASP A 801 39.73 -39.89 -19.27
C ASP A 801 38.72 -38.83 -18.82
N LYS A 802 37.96 -38.24 -19.75
CA LYS A 802 36.94 -37.23 -19.43
C LYS A 802 35.71 -37.80 -18.74
N TRP A 803 35.39 -39.09 -18.95
CA TRP A 803 34.12 -39.66 -18.49
C TRP A 803 34.27 -41.01 -17.77
N LEU A 804 35.31 -41.80 -18.04
CA LEU A 804 35.48 -43.12 -17.42
C LEU A 804 35.61 -43.09 -15.88
N PRO A 805 36.31 -42.12 -15.25
CA PRO A 805 36.40 -42.06 -13.78
C PRO A 805 35.05 -41.90 -13.07
N GLU A 806 34.15 -41.09 -13.63
CA GLU A 806 32.81 -40.89 -13.07
C GLU A 806 31.94 -42.11 -13.30
N LEU A 807 32.06 -42.75 -14.47
CA LEU A 807 31.33 -43.99 -14.77
C LEU A 807 31.69 -45.09 -13.77
N ARG A 808 32.96 -45.18 -13.35
CA ARG A 808 33.41 -46.07 -12.27
C ARG A 808 32.78 -45.71 -10.93
N SER A 809 32.74 -44.42 -10.58
CA SER A 809 32.12 -43.97 -9.33
C SER A 809 30.65 -44.39 -9.27
N ILE A 810 29.93 -44.25 -10.39
CA ILE A 810 28.51 -44.56 -10.46
C ILE A 810 28.26 -46.07 -10.41
N ALA A 811 29.05 -46.88 -11.11
CA ALA A 811 28.89 -48.33 -11.12
C ALA A 811 29.16 -48.97 -9.75
N ASN A 812 29.94 -48.31 -8.89
CA ASN A 812 30.33 -48.82 -7.58
C ASN A 812 29.45 -48.30 -6.41
N GLY A 813 28.45 -47.45 -6.70
CA GLY A 813 27.51 -46.90 -5.70
C GLY A 813 27.94 -45.57 -5.12
#